data_AF-A0A1V9YC03-F1
#
_entry.id   AF-A0A1V9YC03-F1
#
_cell.length_a   1.000
_cell.length_b   1.000
_cell.length_c   1.000
_cell.angle_alpha   90.00
_cell.angle_beta   90.00
_cell.angle_gamma   90.00
#
_symmetry.space_group_name_H-M   'P 1'
#
loop_
_entity.id
_entity.type
_entity.pdbx_description
1 polymer ?
#
loop_
_entity_poly.entity_id
_entity_poly.type
_entity_poly.pdbx_seq_one_letter_code
_entity_poly.pdbx_strand_id
1 'polypeptide(L)'
;MAGPTTRFSYHLPLVYGAAARSIPTPTEQQNRLQALWVAEAGRDSDERVESSTAASLPRKLHSKAAIYLAENRRIDQLRRQKLPQLKKYVSSHRQAHPFPTGRRKSRHESWTTCLHSSIGTARYYAPTLRNSPCASQSAKIVQKAWRRYSQKQFWATYFSYVRASVQIQRTMRGVLARKLVRVWYLSQLRFVSKIQATYRSFLYQRVLATKFRWEHYNATVIQRYTRGCFGRRRAITVRRHIAALHIQMLWRGVVSRRRSDRLWLARKATVVQKHMRRFLAQRQTQAQRAAFHTAAAQIQRIFRGMRARMRIDEMLYDRETQNRKLVMDVLDAELLWYKEHVEKLQRRVDKSKLEAIVLQMEAEHRRTHIRVNDLECIYLDMQEQRIKMSPRAITDGWLYEMDAKIKAQRALITAAKLDAVFGHGYRYRLSVDKLFTLRRWRDDAIARRDELERWRVEEFLDYWERDMHHQAVLRARQRQQNIAHERRKWKVKQYTKEGKVLLAPPSRPSHVFCIGTSNLLAFAKQYQAEKSAVTTLTEQVALVSSAAQVEQATAMLRPLLDTFTHTYNGVHRALKQAPKPIQASQTLEPHPTTDAALERRETARTEAPLKRSPKKKTQRKATKDASVPWALLDQLAAERRKLQTEKALYAAFQKRAPPQS
;
A
#
# COMPACT_ATOMS: atom_id res chain seq x y z
N MET A 1 -32.84 -31.07 12.39
CA MET A 1 -32.86 -31.02 10.90
C MET A 1 -31.44 -30.81 10.41
N ALA A 2 -30.62 -31.86 10.48
CA ALA A 2 -29.20 -31.85 10.12
C ALA A 2 -29.01 -32.87 8.99
N GLY A 3 -28.62 -32.39 7.81
CA GLY A 3 -28.32 -33.24 6.65
C GLY A 3 -26.91 -33.84 6.77
N PRO A 4 -26.69 -35.10 6.35
CA PRO A 4 -25.41 -35.76 6.51
C PRO A 4 -24.40 -35.28 5.47
N THR A 5 -23.20 -34.96 5.94
CA THR A 5 -22.04 -34.64 5.09
C THR A 5 -21.22 -35.92 4.89
N THR A 6 -21.34 -36.50 3.70
CA THR A 6 -20.51 -37.63 3.27
C THR A 6 -19.08 -37.15 2.98
N ARG A 7 -18.14 -37.49 3.87
CA ARG A 7 -16.70 -37.37 3.64
C ARG A 7 -16.20 -38.58 2.85
N PHE A 8 -15.80 -38.38 1.60
CA PHE A 8 -15.01 -39.35 0.84
C PHE A 8 -13.54 -39.24 1.26
N SER A 9 -13.06 -40.26 1.98
CA SER A 9 -11.64 -40.48 2.27
C SER A 9 -11.02 -41.36 1.17
N TYR A 10 -10.15 -40.79 0.34
CA TYR A 10 -9.30 -41.58 -0.55
C TYR A 10 -8.14 -42.15 0.27
N HIS A 11 -8.22 -43.43 0.61
CA HIS A 11 -7.05 -44.22 1.00
C HIS A 11 -6.22 -44.50 -0.25
N LEU A 12 -5.02 -43.93 -0.33
CA LEU A 12 -3.98 -44.43 -1.23
C LEU A 12 -3.37 -45.69 -0.59
N PRO A 13 -3.32 -46.84 -1.28
CA PRO A 13 -2.47 -47.94 -0.87
C PRO A 13 -1.02 -47.63 -1.23
N LEU A 14 -0.16 -47.53 -0.22
CA LEU A 14 1.28 -47.75 -0.38
C LEU A 14 1.48 -49.21 -0.80
N VAL A 15 1.99 -49.43 -2.02
CA VAL A 15 2.53 -50.74 -2.42
C VAL A 15 4.04 -50.58 -2.61
N TYR A 16 4.78 -51.14 -1.67
CA TYR A 16 6.22 -51.41 -1.80
C TYR A 16 6.40 -52.70 -2.61
N GLY A 17 7.27 -52.64 -3.63
CA GLY A 17 8.18 -53.73 -4.02
C GLY A 17 7.66 -54.90 -4.87
N ALA A 18 8.57 -55.34 -5.76
CA ALA A 18 8.65 -56.64 -6.45
C ALA A 18 7.88 -56.83 -7.79
N ALA A 19 8.68 -56.79 -8.86
CA ALA A 19 8.56 -57.54 -10.11
C ALA A 19 7.16 -57.96 -10.62
N ALA A 20 6.65 -57.23 -11.62
CA ALA A 20 5.72 -57.77 -12.59
C ALA A 20 5.97 -57.15 -13.98
N ARG A 21 6.74 -57.84 -14.83
CA ARG A 21 6.66 -57.66 -16.29
C ARG A 21 5.42 -58.43 -16.76
N SER A 22 4.23 -57.85 -16.59
CA SER A 22 3.04 -58.38 -17.26
C SER A 22 2.99 -57.83 -18.68
N ILE A 23 3.20 -58.69 -19.66
CA ILE A 23 2.89 -58.41 -21.06
C ILE A 23 1.38 -58.16 -21.11
N PRO A 24 0.91 -57.00 -21.60
CA PRO A 24 -0.52 -56.70 -21.67
C PRO A 24 -1.20 -57.77 -22.54
N THR A 25 -2.30 -58.31 -22.03
CA THR A 25 -3.07 -59.32 -22.76
C THR A 25 -3.63 -58.72 -24.06
N PRO A 26 -3.84 -59.52 -25.12
CA PRO A 26 -4.37 -59.02 -26.40
C PRO A 26 -5.69 -58.25 -26.23
N THR A 27 -6.51 -58.66 -25.27
CA THR A 27 -7.76 -58.00 -24.88
C THR A 27 -7.53 -56.62 -24.25
N GLU A 28 -6.51 -56.43 -23.42
CA GLU A 28 -6.12 -55.10 -22.91
C GLU A 28 -5.58 -54.18 -24.01
N GLN A 29 -4.85 -54.72 -25.00
CA GLN A 29 -4.39 -53.92 -26.14
C GLN A 29 -5.58 -53.48 -27.02
N GLN A 30 -6.55 -54.37 -27.22
CA GLN A 30 -7.75 -54.08 -28.02
C GLN A 30 -8.67 -53.09 -27.32
N ASN A 31 -8.81 -53.19 -25.99
CA ASN A 31 -9.56 -52.22 -25.18
C ASN A 31 -8.89 -50.83 -25.15
N ARG A 32 -7.55 -50.77 -25.17
CA ARG A 32 -6.82 -49.50 -25.30
C ARG A 32 -6.96 -48.86 -26.68
N LEU A 33 -7.00 -49.67 -27.74
CA LEU A 33 -7.26 -49.19 -29.09
C LEU A 33 -8.70 -48.70 -29.25
N GLN A 34 -9.69 -49.40 -28.70
CA GLN A 34 -11.09 -48.94 -28.67
C GLN A 34 -11.26 -47.66 -27.84
N ALA A 35 -10.62 -47.55 -26.67
CA ALA A 35 -10.69 -46.35 -25.85
C ALA A 35 -10.05 -45.12 -26.54
N LEU A 36 -8.98 -45.32 -27.31
CA LEU A 36 -8.39 -44.26 -28.13
C LEU A 36 -9.32 -43.86 -29.28
N TRP A 37 -9.98 -44.82 -29.93
CA TRP A 37 -10.91 -44.56 -31.03
C TRP A 37 -12.17 -43.81 -30.55
N VAL A 38 -12.72 -44.17 -29.38
CA VAL A 38 -13.87 -43.49 -28.76
C VAL A 38 -13.50 -42.08 -28.28
N ALA A 39 -12.26 -41.88 -27.79
CA ALA A 39 -11.76 -40.55 -27.39
C ALA A 39 -11.46 -39.63 -28.59
N GLU A 40 -11.30 -40.18 -29.79
CA GLU A 40 -11.06 -39.44 -31.03
C GLU A 40 -12.38 -39.15 -31.77
N ALA A 41 -13.38 -40.04 -31.67
CA ALA A 41 -14.73 -39.84 -32.22
C ALA A 41 -15.60 -38.84 -31.40
N GLY A 42 -15.20 -38.50 -30.17
CA GLY A 42 -15.90 -37.53 -29.32
C GLY A 42 -15.42 -36.07 -29.45
N ARG A 43 -14.59 -35.74 -30.45
CA ARG A 43 -14.12 -34.35 -30.68
C ARG A 43 -14.69 -33.76 -31.95
N ASP A 44 -15.95 -33.36 -31.86
CA ASP A 44 -16.58 -32.20 -32.49
C ASP A 44 -17.92 -32.10 -31.73
N SER A 45 -18.32 -31.03 -31.06
CA SER A 45 -18.25 -29.61 -31.36
C SER A 45 -18.66 -28.87 -30.09
N ASP A 46 -17.90 -27.86 -29.64
CA ASP A 46 -18.49 -26.78 -28.85
C ASP A 46 -17.68 -25.48 -28.95
N GLU A 47 -18.44 -24.41 -29.08
CA GLU A 47 -18.11 -23.09 -29.56
C GLU A 47 -17.38 -22.19 -28.54
N ARG A 48 -16.93 -21.04 -29.07
CA ARG A 48 -16.52 -19.79 -28.41
C ARG A 48 -15.14 -19.76 -27.76
N VAL A 49 -14.22 -19.05 -28.40
CA VAL A 49 -13.95 -17.62 -28.10
C VAL A 49 -13.21 -16.99 -29.28
N GLU A 50 -13.74 -15.88 -29.76
CA GLU A 50 -13.19 -15.01 -30.80
C GLU A 50 -11.88 -14.34 -30.35
N SER A 51 -10.86 -14.29 -31.22
CA SER A 51 -9.98 -13.11 -31.35
C SER A 51 -9.08 -13.20 -32.60
N SER A 52 -9.43 -12.39 -33.61
CA SER A 52 -8.53 -11.64 -34.50
C SER A 52 -7.25 -12.31 -35.03
N THR A 53 -7.35 -12.98 -36.17
CA THR A 53 -6.48 -12.83 -37.37
C THR A 53 -6.91 -13.84 -38.43
N ALA A 54 -8.10 -13.60 -39.01
CA ALA A 54 -8.65 -14.42 -40.08
C ALA A 54 -8.00 -14.07 -41.42
N ALA A 55 -6.87 -14.72 -41.74
CA ALA A 55 -6.53 -14.93 -43.14
C ALA A 55 -7.52 -15.96 -43.71
N SER A 56 -8.30 -15.54 -44.70
CA SER A 56 -9.39 -16.32 -45.30
C SER A 56 -8.93 -17.72 -45.71
N LEU A 57 -9.80 -18.71 -45.46
CA LEU A 57 -9.60 -20.14 -45.76
C LEU A 57 -9.01 -20.45 -47.17
N PRO A 58 -9.31 -19.67 -48.24
CA PRO A 58 -8.72 -19.89 -49.56
C PRO A 58 -7.19 -19.75 -49.58
N ARG A 59 -6.58 -18.87 -48.78
CA ARG A 59 -5.12 -18.67 -48.78
C ARG A 59 -4.34 -19.81 -48.13
N LYS A 60 -4.92 -20.48 -47.12
CA LYS A 60 -4.29 -21.63 -46.47
C LYS A 60 -4.29 -22.88 -47.35
N LEU A 61 -5.35 -23.08 -48.13
CA LEU A 61 -5.43 -24.14 -49.14
C LEU A 61 -4.48 -23.85 -50.31
N HIS A 62 -4.39 -22.59 -50.76
CA HIS A 62 -3.48 -22.22 -51.84
C HIS A 62 -1.99 -22.37 -51.45
N SER A 63 -1.63 -22.10 -50.20
CA SER A 63 -0.28 -22.33 -49.67
C SER A 63 0.07 -23.82 -49.59
N LYS A 64 -0.86 -24.67 -49.11
CA LYS A 64 -0.64 -26.13 -49.09
C LYS A 64 -0.56 -26.72 -50.51
N ALA A 65 -1.40 -26.26 -51.43
CA ALA A 65 -1.35 -26.68 -52.83
C ALA A 65 -0.04 -26.24 -53.52
N ALA A 66 0.46 -25.03 -53.23
CA ALA A 66 1.75 -24.55 -53.74
C ALA A 66 2.93 -25.36 -53.21
N ILE A 67 2.92 -25.75 -51.93
CA ILE A 67 3.94 -26.63 -51.35
C ILE A 67 3.89 -28.01 -52.00
N TYR A 68 2.69 -28.57 -52.20
CA TYR A 68 2.53 -29.88 -52.84
C TYR A 68 2.99 -29.89 -54.31
N LEU A 69 2.70 -28.83 -55.06
CA LEU A 69 3.17 -28.66 -56.44
C LEU A 69 4.68 -28.42 -56.51
N ALA A 70 5.27 -27.71 -55.55
CA ALA A 70 6.72 -27.51 -55.47
C ALA A 70 7.45 -28.82 -55.14
N GLU A 71 6.92 -29.65 -54.24
CA GLU A 71 7.47 -30.95 -53.89
C GLU A 71 7.38 -31.94 -55.07
N ASN A 72 6.25 -31.94 -55.79
CA ASN A 72 6.10 -32.78 -56.99
C ASN A 72 7.03 -32.36 -58.13
N ARG A 73 7.25 -31.05 -58.35
CA ARG A 73 8.25 -30.56 -59.33
C ARG A 73 9.67 -30.96 -58.94
N ARG A 74 9.99 -30.97 -57.64
CA ARG A 74 11.28 -31.43 -57.12
C ARG A 74 11.47 -32.93 -57.35
N ILE A 75 10.43 -33.74 -57.13
CA ILE A 75 10.47 -35.19 -57.38
C ILE A 75 10.63 -35.49 -58.88
N ASP A 76 9.96 -34.75 -59.76
CA ASP A 76 10.14 -34.87 -61.21
C ASP A 76 11.53 -34.43 -61.69
N GLN A 77 12.11 -33.40 -61.08
CA GLN A 77 13.52 -33.03 -61.34
C GLN A 77 14.50 -34.12 -60.90
N LEU A 78 14.25 -34.77 -59.75
CA LEU A 78 15.05 -35.89 -59.27
C LEU A 78 14.89 -37.14 -60.16
N ARG A 79 13.72 -37.35 -60.77
CA ARG A 79 13.50 -38.45 -61.73
C ARG A 79 14.11 -38.19 -63.11
N ARG A 80 14.30 -36.93 -63.51
CA ARG A 80 14.93 -36.54 -64.78
C ARG A 80 16.45 -36.41 -64.72
N GLN A 81 17.07 -36.42 -63.53
CA GLN A 81 18.52 -36.49 -63.39
C GLN A 81 19.03 -37.90 -63.71
N LYS A 82 19.31 -38.12 -65.00
CA LYS A 82 20.12 -39.25 -65.48
C LYS A 82 21.49 -39.23 -64.76
N LEU A 83 21.90 -40.42 -64.29
CA LEU A 83 23.21 -40.72 -63.72
C LEU A 83 24.35 -40.12 -64.57
N PRO A 84 25.25 -39.31 -63.99
CA PRO A 84 26.47 -38.90 -64.68
C PRO A 84 27.43 -40.08 -64.81
N GLN A 85 27.96 -40.28 -66.01
CA GLN A 85 28.98 -41.27 -66.32
C GLN A 85 30.24 -41.04 -65.48
N LEU A 86 30.64 -42.07 -64.74
CA LEU A 86 31.91 -42.16 -64.03
C LEU A 86 33.06 -42.29 -65.05
N LYS A 87 33.68 -41.17 -65.41
CA LYS A 87 35.06 -41.13 -65.94
C LYS A 87 36.02 -41.35 -64.78
N LYS A 88 36.83 -42.41 -64.83
CA LYS A 88 38.01 -42.61 -63.98
C LYS A 88 39.28 -42.31 -64.79
N TYR A 89 39.94 -41.21 -64.45
CA TYR A 89 41.40 -41.00 -64.47
C TYR A 89 41.96 -41.71 -63.19
N VAL A 90 43.19 -42.20 -63.00
CA VAL A 90 44.49 -42.18 -63.70
C VAL A 90 45.45 -43.17 -63.01
N SER A 91 46.61 -43.47 -63.66
CA SER A 91 47.92 -43.93 -63.10
C SER A 91 48.29 -45.37 -63.51
N SER A 92 49.15 -45.69 -64.48
CA SER A 92 50.58 -45.34 -64.77
C SER A 92 51.62 -46.28 -64.12
N HIS A 93 52.16 -47.22 -64.91
CA HIS A 93 53.54 -47.79 -64.89
C HIS A 93 53.53 -49.17 -65.59
N ARG A 94 54.58 -49.72 -66.20
CA ARG A 94 55.70 -49.31 -67.07
C ARG A 94 56.36 -50.64 -67.47
N GLN A 95 57.12 -50.65 -68.57
CA GLN A 95 58.07 -51.68 -69.04
C GLN A 95 57.48 -52.86 -69.85
N ALA A 96 58.13 -53.45 -70.85
CA ALA A 96 59.21 -53.10 -71.77
C ALA A 96 59.46 -54.35 -72.65
N HIS A 97 59.57 -54.17 -73.98
CA HIS A 97 60.24 -55.06 -74.98
C HIS A 97 59.71 -56.51 -75.20
N PRO A 98 60.05 -57.22 -76.31
CA PRO A 98 61.06 -56.96 -77.38
C PRO A 98 60.48 -56.94 -78.82
N PHE A 99 60.95 -56.08 -79.74
CA PHE A 99 62.07 -56.26 -80.72
C PHE A 99 61.77 -57.21 -81.91
N PRO A 100 62.42 -57.00 -83.09
CA PRO A 100 61.77 -56.95 -84.40
C PRO A 100 62.47 -57.91 -85.39
N THR A 101 62.45 -57.58 -86.69
CA THR A 101 63.10 -58.25 -87.84
C THR A 101 62.25 -59.35 -88.47
N GLY A 102 62.16 -59.51 -89.78
CA GLY A 102 62.79 -58.80 -90.89
C GLY A 102 62.59 -59.63 -92.17
N ARG A 103 62.39 -58.91 -93.29
CA ARG A 103 62.83 -59.21 -94.66
C ARG A 103 63.12 -60.67 -95.09
N ARG A 104 62.52 -61.08 -96.22
CA ARG A 104 63.16 -61.39 -97.54
C ARG A 104 62.06 -61.88 -98.50
N LYS A 105 61.77 -61.23 -99.64
CA LYS A 105 62.49 -61.19 -100.94
C LYS A 105 62.91 -62.55 -101.48
N SER A 106 62.31 -62.99 -102.59
CA SER A 106 62.94 -63.25 -103.91
C SER A 106 62.00 -64.10 -104.79
N ARG A 107 61.59 -63.60 -105.96
CA ARG A 107 62.06 -63.96 -107.33
C ARG A 107 61.66 -65.38 -107.77
N HIS A 108 60.83 -65.54 -108.81
CA HIS A 108 61.09 -65.40 -110.26
C HIS A 108 62.04 -66.44 -110.83
N GLU A 109 61.62 -67.00 -111.99
CA GLU A 109 62.42 -67.72 -113.01
C GLU A 109 62.91 -69.14 -112.66
N SER A 110 62.99 -70.10 -113.58
CA SER A 110 62.69 -70.16 -115.02
C SER A 110 62.79 -71.62 -115.49
N TRP A 111 61.99 -71.94 -116.51
CA TRP A 111 62.33 -72.69 -117.74
C TRP A 111 63.47 -73.71 -117.74
N THR A 112 63.20 -74.88 -118.30
CA THR A 112 63.83 -75.39 -119.55
C THR A 112 63.02 -76.62 -120.04
N THR A 113 62.37 -76.60 -121.21
CA THR A 113 62.87 -77.00 -122.56
C THR A 113 63.53 -78.40 -122.57
N CYS A 114 63.44 -79.26 -123.58
CA CYS A 114 63.20 -79.21 -125.02
C CYS A 114 63.09 -80.69 -125.47
N LEU A 115 62.34 -81.07 -126.52
CA LEU A 115 62.87 -81.45 -127.86
C LEU A 115 63.96 -82.56 -127.85
N HIS A 116 64.11 -83.49 -128.79
CA HIS A 116 63.44 -83.89 -130.02
C HIS A 116 64.19 -85.16 -130.49
N SER A 117 63.67 -85.79 -131.56
CA SER A 117 64.40 -86.55 -132.60
C SER A 117 65.27 -87.75 -132.18
N SER A 118 65.14 -88.91 -132.81
CA SER A 118 65.59 -89.16 -134.19
C SER A 118 65.12 -90.58 -134.56
N ILE A 119 64.37 -90.81 -135.64
CA ILE A 119 64.79 -90.85 -137.06
C ILE A 119 65.97 -91.81 -137.29
N GLY A 120 65.77 -92.78 -138.18
CA GLY A 120 66.89 -93.43 -138.89
C GLY A 120 66.69 -94.93 -139.07
N THR A 121 65.88 -95.40 -140.03
CA THR A 121 66.31 -95.75 -141.41
C THR A 121 67.01 -97.10 -141.55
N ALA A 122 66.39 -98.03 -142.30
CA ALA A 122 66.93 -98.67 -143.52
C ALA A 122 66.10 -99.93 -143.83
N ARG A 123 65.13 -99.91 -144.76
CA ARG A 123 65.23 -100.05 -146.23
C ARG A 123 65.85 -101.37 -146.75
N TYR A 124 65.00 -102.09 -147.49
CA TYR A 124 65.27 -102.80 -148.76
C TYR A 124 66.00 -104.17 -148.69
N TYR A 125 65.69 -105.24 -149.44
CA TYR A 125 64.85 -105.51 -150.62
C TYR A 125 64.47 -107.02 -150.64
N ALA A 126 63.46 -107.34 -151.47
CA ALA A 126 63.23 -108.60 -152.19
C ALA A 126 62.65 -109.82 -151.46
N PRO A 127 61.57 -110.39 -152.04
CA PRO A 127 61.66 -111.80 -152.40
C PRO A 127 61.01 -112.11 -153.75
N THR A 128 61.71 -112.89 -154.57
CA THR A 128 61.09 -113.92 -155.42
C THR A 128 62.10 -115.03 -155.73
N LEU A 129 61.82 -116.23 -155.18
CA LEU A 129 62.03 -117.58 -155.77
C LEU A 129 63.51 -118.01 -156.01
N ARG A 130 64.00 -119.25 -155.82
CA ARG A 130 63.41 -120.60 -155.77
C ARG A 130 64.47 -121.61 -155.27
N ASN A 131 64.06 -122.51 -154.36
CA ASN A 131 64.49 -123.90 -154.13
C ASN A 131 65.99 -124.29 -154.07
N SER A 132 66.54 -124.46 -152.85
CA SER A 132 67.69 -125.36 -152.58
C SER A 132 67.79 -125.75 -151.08
N PRO A 133 68.08 -127.01 -150.69
CA PRO A 133 67.79 -127.56 -149.36
C PRO A 133 68.92 -127.45 -148.29
N CYS A 134 69.47 -126.25 -148.04
CA CYS A 134 70.56 -126.08 -147.05
C CYS A 134 70.34 -125.05 -145.90
N ALA A 135 69.21 -124.34 -145.80
CA ALA A 135 69.07 -123.17 -144.90
C ALA A 135 68.32 -123.37 -143.55
N SER A 136 67.86 -124.58 -143.21
CA SER A 136 66.94 -124.79 -142.05
C SER A 136 67.60 -124.78 -140.66
N GLN A 137 68.91 -125.08 -140.55
CA GLN A 137 69.57 -125.25 -139.25
C GLN A 137 69.88 -123.91 -138.53
N SER A 138 70.25 -122.87 -139.28
CA SER A 138 70.78 -121.61 -138.74
C SER A 138 69.72 -120.76 -138.03
N ALA A 139 68.46 -120.81 -138.48
CA ALA A 139 67.37 -120.00 -137.92
C ALA A 139 66.96 -120.39 -136.49
N LYS A 140 67.10 -121.67 -136.12
CA LYS A 140 66.67 -122.17 -134.79
C LYS A 140 67.56 -121.68 -133.65
N ILE A 141 68.85 -121.44 -133.90
CA ILE A 141 69.81 -120.99 -132.87
C ILE A 141 69.54 -119.53 -132.48
N VAL A 142 69.32 -118.66 -133.47
CA VAL A 142 69.04 -117.23 -133.24
C VAL A 142 67.72 -117.03 -132.48
N GLN A 143 66.68 -117.78 -132.83
CA GLN A 143 65.39 -117.70 -132.14
C GLN A 143 65.46 -118.12 -130.67
N LYS A 144 66.34 -119.08 -130.32
CA LYS A 144 66.51 -119.53 -128.93
C LYS A 144 67.27 -118.52 -128.07
N ALA A 145 68.25 -117.83 -128.64
CA ALA A 145 69.00 -116.76 -127.96
C ALA A 145 68.10 -115.54 -127.66
N TRP A 146 67.28 -115.13 -128.63
CA TRP A 146 66.39 -113.97 -128.47
C TRP A 146 65.34 -114.16 -127.37
N ARG A 147 64.73 -115.36 -127.26
CA ARG A 147 63.74 -115.64 -126.21
C ARG A 147 64.35 -115.54 -124.80
N ARG A 148 65.59 -116.00 -124.60
CA ARG A 148 66.28 -115.88 -123.30
C ARG A 148 66.57 -114.42 -122.94
N TYR A 149 66.99 -113.60 -123.89
CA TYR A 149 67.26 -112.19 -123.65
C TYR A 149 65.99 -111.41 -123.27
N SER A 150 64.93 -111.56 -124.06
CA SER A 150 63.62 -110.94 -123.80
C SER A 150 63.08 -111.28 -122.41
N GLN A 151 63.15 -112.55 -122.01
CA GLN A 151 62.64 -112.99 -120.71
C GLN A 151 63.46 -112.41 -119.55
N LYS A 152 64.79 -112.34 -119.66
CA LYS A 152 65.65 -111.72 -118.64
C LYS A 152 65.36 -110.22 -118.48
N GLN A 153 65.15 -109.51 -119.58
CA GLN A 153 64.91 -108.07 -119.54
C GLN A 153 63.54 -107.72 -118.95
N PHE A 154 62.50 -108.51 -119.24
CA PHE A 154 61.18 -108.36 -118.62
C PHE A 154 61.23 -108.51 -117.10
N TRP A 155 61.88 -109.56 -116.59
CA TRP A 155 61.97 -109.77 -115.14
C TRP A 155 62.78 -108.69 -114.44
N ALA A 156 63.87 -108.20 -115.05
CA ALA A 156 64.67 -107.12 -114.49
C ALA A 156 63.88 -105.80 -114.36
N THR A 157 63.09 -105.42 -115.37
CA THR A 157 62.23 -104.23 -115.28
C THR A 157 61.06 -104.43 -114.32
N TYR A 158 60.42 -105.60 -114.30
CA TYR A 158 59.32 -105.87 -113.39
C TYR A 158 59.74 -105.76 -111.91
N PHE A 159 60.84 -106.39 -111.50
CA PHE A 159 61.33 -106.32 -110.12
C PHE A 159 61.75 -104.90 -109.71
N SER A 160 62.31 -104.10 -110.63
CA SER A 160 62.61 -102.68 -110.41
C SER A 160 61.35 -101.89 -110.04
N TYR A 161 60.26 -102.04 -110.81
CA TYR A 161 59.00 -101.35 -110.54
C TYR A 161 58.33 -101.78 -109.22
N VAL A 162 58.35 -103.07 -108.91
CA VAL A 162 57.81 -103.57 -107.63
C VAL A 162 58.62 -103.02 -106.44
N ARG A 163 59.95 -102.98 -106.52
CA ARG A 163 60.77 -102.44 -105.43
C ARG A 163 60.55 -100.94 -105.23
N ALA A 164 60.43 -100.18 -106.32
CA ALA A 164 60.14 -98.74 -106.26
C ALA A 164 58.77 -98.46 -105.62
N SER A 165 57.73 -99.21 -106.01
CA SER A 165 56.39 -99.04 -105.44
C SER A 165 56.33 -99.38 -103.94
N VAL A 166 57.01 -100.44 -103.49
CA VAL A 166 57.11 -100.77 -102.05
C VAL A 166 57.84 -99.67 -101.27
N GLN A 167 58.91 -99.09 -101.83
CA GLN A 167 59.65 -98.00 -101.19
C GLN A 167 58.77 -96.74 -101.02
N ILE A 168 58.00 -96.38 -102.05
CA ILE A 168 57.04 -95.25 -102.01
C ILE A 168 55.94 -95.51 -100.96
N GLN A 169 55.42 -96.74 -100.89
CA GLN A 169 54.40 -97.09 -99.90
C GLN A 169 54.94 -96.99 -98.46
N ARG A 170 56.18 -97.41 -98.21
CA ARG A 170 56.82 -97.29 -96.87
C ARG A 170 56.99 -95.84 -96.46
N THR A 171 57.50 -94.97 -97.34
CA THR A 171 57.67 -93.55 -97.02
C THR A 171 56.33 -92.86 -96.77
N MET A 172 55.30 -93.15 -97.58
CA MET A 172 53.97 -92.56 -97.36
C MET A 172 53.32 -93.02 -96.05
N ARG A 173 53.42 -94.31 -95.69
CA ARG A 173 52.93 -94.79 -94.38
C ARG A 173 53.61 -94.06 -93.22
N GLY A 174 54.92 -93.83 -93.30
CA GLY A 174 55.66 -93.07 -92.30
C GLY A 174 55.26 -91.58 -92.20
N VAL A 175 54.97 -90.94 -93.33
CA VAL A 175 54.49 -89.54 -93.36
C VAL A 175 53.09 -89.43 -92.75
N LEU A 176 52.18 -90.34 -93.10
CA LEU A 176 50.81 -90.35 -92.56
C LEU A 176 50.81 -90.58 -91.06
N ALA A 177 51.58 -91.54 -90.55
CA ALA A 177 51.67 -91.80 -89.11
C ALA A 177 52.17 -90.57 -88.32
N ARG A 178 53.24 -89.91 -88.80
CA ARG A 178 53.76 -88.69 -88.16
C ARG A 178 52.76 -87.53 -88.19
N LYS A 179 52.01 -87.37 -89.29
CA LYS A 179 50.97 -86.34 -89.41
C LYS A 179 49.84 -86.60 -88.42
N LEU A 180 49.38 -87.84 -88.28
CA LEU A 180 48.34 -88.23 -87.32
C LEU A 180 48.77 -88.00 -85.87
N VAL A 181 49.99 -88.40 -85.49
CA VAL A 181 50.52 -88.18 -84.13
C VAL A 181 50.63 -86.69 -83.81
N ARG A 182 51.06 -85.86 -84.76
CA ARG A 182 51.12 -84.40 -84.56
C ARG A 182 49.73 -83.80 -84.33
N VAL A 183 48.73 -84.21 -85.10
CA VAL A 183 47.34 -83.76 -84.92
C VAL A 183 46.80 -84.20 -83.56
N TRP A 184 47.05 -85.45 -83.17
CA TRP A 184 46.65 -85.99 -81.86
C TRP A 184 47.29 -85.20 -80.70
N TYR A 185 48.60 -84.94 -80.75
CA TYR A 185 49.31 -84.19 -79.70
C TYR A 185 48.83 -82.73 -79.60
N LEU A 186 48.62 -82.06 -80.73
CA LEU A 186 48.07 -80.69 -80.74
C LEU A 186 46.63 -80.65 -80.19
N SER A 187 45.82 -81.68 -80.44
CA SER A 187 44.47 -81.77 -79.88
C SER A 187 44.48 -81.92 -78.36
N GLN A 188 45.42 -82.70 -77.81
CA GLN A 188 45.63 -82.85 -76.36
C GLN A 188 46.06 -81.53 -75.70
N LEU A 189 47.04 -80.83 -76.26
CA LEU A 189 47.49 -79.53 -75.73
C LEU A 189 46.36 -78.48 -75.73
N ARG A 190 45.52 -78.47 -76.76
CA ARG A 190 44.35 -77.58 -76.83
C ARG A 190 43.35 -77.90 -75.73
N PHE A 191 43.10 -79.19 -75.46
CA PHE A 191 42.19 -79.63 -74.41
C PHE A 191 42.70 -79.23 -73.02
N VAL A 192 43.98 -79.50 -72.72
CA VAL A 192 44.63 -79.08 -71.46
C VAL A 192 44.56 -77.57 -71.28
N SER A 193 44.85 -76.79 -72.32
CA SER A 193 44.78 -75.31 -72.26
C SER A 193 43.36 -74.81 -71.97
N LYS A 194 42.34 -75.45 -72.56
CA LYS A 194 40.93 -75.11 -72.31
C LYS A 194 40.51 -75.45 -70.88
N ILE A 195 40.94 -76.59 -70.34
CA ILE A 195 40.71 -76.97 -68.94
C ILE A 195 41.39 -75.97 -68.00
N GLN A 196 42.65 -75.63 -68.24
CA GLN A 196 43.37 -74.66 -67.40
C GLN A 196 42.71 -73.27 -67.44
N ALA A 197 42.27 -72.80 -68.60
CA ALA A 197 41.58 -71.52 -68.73
C ALA A 197 40.23 -71.49 -68.00
N THR A 198 39.42 -72.55 -68.14
CA THR A 198 38.14 -72.68 -67.43
C THR A 198 38.33 -72.77 -65.92
N TYR A 199 39.33 -73.53 -65.46
CA TYR A 199 39.65 -73.65 -64.03
C TYR A 199 40.14 -72.32 -63.44
N ARG A 200 41.02 -71.58 -64.12
CA ARG A 200 41.45 -70.24 -63.70
C ARG A 200 40.28 -69.27 -63.62
N SER A 201 39.37 -69.30 -64.61
CA SER A 201 38.15 -68.49 -64.62
C SER A 201 37.23 -68.83 -63.44
N PHE A 202 37.01 -70.12 -63.17
CA PHE A 202 36.21 -70.58 -62.04
C PHE A 202 36.78 -70.13 -60.70
N LEU A 203 38.08 -70.31 -60.47
CA LEU A 203 38.73 -69.86 -59.23
C LEU A 203 38.61 -68.34 -59.06
N TYR A 204 38.83 -67.57 -60.11
CA TYR A 204 38.69 -66.11 -60.08
C TYR A 204 37.25 -65.68 -59.78
N GLN A 205 36.26 -66.28 -60.44
CA GLN A 205 34.84 -66.00 -60.20
C GLN A 205 34.42 -66.36 -58.77
N ARG A 206 34.93 -67.47 -58.22
CA ARG A 206 34.66 -67.88 -56.83
C ARG A 206 35.24 -66.87 -55.84
N VAL A 207 36.48 -66.44 -56.02
CA VAL A 207 37.12 -65.41 -55.18
C VAL A 207 36.36 -64.08 -55.28
N LEU A 208 36.00 -63.64 -56.48
CA LEU A 208 35.20 -62.42 -56.66
C LEU A 208 33.82 -62.53 -56.00
N ALA A 209 33.13 -63.66 -56.13
CA ALA A 209 31.84 -63.87 -55.49
C ALA A 209 31.96 -63.79 -53.96
N THR A 210 33.01 -64.36 -53.37
CA THR A 210 33.27 -64.21 -51.93
C THR A 210 33.57 -62.76 -51.54
N LYS A 211 34.37 -62.04 -52.33
CA LYS A 211 34.68 -60.63 -52.10
C LYS A 211 33.41 -59.77 -52.13
N PHE A 212 32.56 -59.93 -53.14
CA PHE A 212 31.30 -59.18 -53.23
C PHE A 212 30.33 -59.52 -52.10
N ARG A 213 30.26 -60.77 -51.66
CA ARG A 213 29.46 -61.15 -50.47
C ARG A 213 29.96 -60.44 -49.21
N TRP A 214 31.28 -60.38 -49.01
CA TRP A 214 31.89 -59.67 -47.90
C TRP A 214 31.66 -58.15 -47.97
N GLU A 215 31.84 -57.54 -49.15
CA GLU A 215 31.54 -56.12 -49.37
C GLU A 215 30.07 -55.79 -49.10
N HIS A 216 29.15 -56.65 -49.58
CA HIS A 216 27.72 -56.49 -49.34
C HIS A 216 27.35 -56.64 -47.86
N TYR A 217 27.91 -57.63 -47.17
CA TYR A 217 27.74 -57.80 -45.72
C TYR A 217 28.24 -56.56 -44.96
N ASN A 218 29.46 -56.10 -45.24
CA ASN A 218 30.04 -54.94 -44.59
C ASN A 218 29.23 -53.66 -44.88
N ALA A 219 28.78 -53.46 -46.12
CA ALA A 219 27.89 -52.35 -46.47
C ALA A 219 26.58 -52.42 -45.68
N THR A 220 25.98 -53.60 -45.53
CA THR A 220 24.74 -53.80 -44.76
C THR A 220 24.96 -53.51 -43.27
N VAL A 221 26.08 -53.95 -42.70
CA VAL A 221 26.47 -53.66 -41.31
C VAL A 221 26.64 -52.16 -41.09
N ILE A 222 27.40 -51.47 -41.96
CA ILE A 222 27.60 -50.02 -41.89
C ILE A 222 26.25 -49.28 -42.03
N GLN A 223 25.40 -49.69 -42.98
CA GLN A 223 24.07 -49.11 -43.16
C GLN A 223 23.16 -49.33 -41.94
N ARG A 224 23.23 -50.50 -41.30
CA ARG A 224 22.49 -50.78 -40.06
C ARG A 224 22.95 -49.88 -38.92
N TYR A 225 24.26 -49.73 -38.71
CA TYR A 225 24.80 -48.87 -37.66
C TYR A 225 24.48 -47.39 -37.89
N THR A 226 24.62 -46.91 -39.13
CA THR A 226 24.31 -45.53 -39.49
C THR A 226 22.83 -45.22 -39.33
N ARG A 227 21.92 -46.06 -39.85
CA ARG A 227 20.46 -45.93 -39.63
C ARG A 227 20.10 -45.94 -38.14
N GLY A 228 20.71 -46.85 -37.36
CA GLY A 228 20.53 -46.91 -35.91
C GLY A 228 21.04 -45.64 -35.20
N CYS A 229 22.18 -45.09 -35.61
CA CYS A 229 22.73 -43.84 -35.08
C CYS A 229 21.79 -42.65 -35.37
N PHE A 230 21.33 -42.50 -36.62
CA PHE A 230 20.38 -41.45 -36.98
C PHE A 230 19.04 -41.60 -36.27
N GLY A 231 18.52 -42.83 -36.12
CA GLY A 231 17.32 -43.11 -35.36
C GLY A 231 17.44 -42.69 -33.89
N ARG A 232 18.56 -43.06 -33.22
CA ARG A 232 18.84 -42.63 -31.85
C ARG A 232 18.99 -41.12 -31.72
N ARG A 233 19.70 -40.47 -32.64
CA ARG A 233 19.82 -39.00 -32.66
C ARG A 233 18.46 -38.32 -32.78
N ARG A 234 17.61 -38.78 -33.70
CA ARG A 234 16.24 -38.26 -33.85
C ARG A 234 15.41 -38.46 -32.58
N ALA A 235 15.48 -39.64 -31.97
CA ALA A 235 14.78 -39.93 -30.71
C ALA A 235 15.25 -39.03 -29.56
N ILE A 236 16.55 -38.77 -29.43
CA ILE A 236 17.11 -37.85 -28.44
C ILE A 236 16.60 -36.42 -28.68
N THR A 237 16.59 -35.94 -29.92
CA THR A 237 16.06 -34.61 -30.26
C THR A 237 14.58 -34.48 -29.89
N VAL A 238 13.76 -35.50 -30.19
CA VAL A 238 12.33 -35.52 -29.80
C VAL A 238 12.18 -35.53 -28.28
N ARG A 239 12.96 -36.34 -27.55
CA ARG A 239 12.93 -36.34 -26.07
C ARG A 239 13.32 -34.99 -25.47
N ARG A 240 14.35 -34.32 -26.03
CA ARG A 240 14.74 -32.97 -25.61
C ARG A 240 13.63 -31.95 -25.86
N HIS A 241 12.95 -32.04 -27.00
CA HIS A 241 11.81 -31.19 -27.31
C HIS A 241 10.65 -31.41 -26.33
N ILE A 242 10.28 -32.68 -26.06
CA ILE A 242 9.23 -33.02 -25.08
C ILE A 242 9.62 -32.54 -23.68
N ALA A 243 10.88 -32.73 -23.25
CA ALA A 243 11.37 -32.24 -21.98
C ALA A 243 11.27 -30.70 -21.88
N ALA A 244 11.63 -29.98 -22.94
CA ALA A 244 11.47 -28.53 -23.00
C ALA A 244 9.99 -28.12 -22.90
N LEU A 245 9.08 -28.83 -23.59
CA LEU A 245 7.64 -28.60 -23.46
C LEU A 245 7.14 -28.85 -22.03
N HIS A 246 7.57 -29.92 -21.37
CA HIS A 246 7.20 -30.20 -19.98
C HIS A 246 7.69 -29.10 -19.03
N ILE A 247 8.93 -28.63 -19.19
CA ILE A 247 9.47 -27.50 -18.42
C ILE A 247 8.64 -26.24 -18.68
N GLN A 248 8.31 -25.95 -19.94
CA GLN A 248 7.48 -24.79 -20.30
C GLN A 248 6.06 -24.90 -19.71
N MET A 249 5.43 -26.08 -19.73
CA MET A 249 4.13 -26.32 -19.12
C MET A 249 4.16 -26.10 -17.60
N LEU A 250 5.18 -26.64 -16.92
CA LEU A 250 5.38 -26.43 -15.49
C LEU A 250 5.60 -24.94 -15.18
N TRP A 251 6.43 -24.25 -15.96
CA TRP A 251 6.68 -22.83 -15.79
C TRP A 251 5.41 -21.99 -15.97
N ARG A 252 4.60 -22.27 -17.00
CA ARG A 252 3.30 -21.62 -17.20
C ARG A 252 2.37 -21.86 -16.00
N GLY A 253 2.37 -23.06 -15.43
CA GLY A 253 1.65 -23.37 -14.19
C GLY A 253 2.14 -22.58 -12.97
N VAL A 254 3.46 -22.42 -12.81
CA VAL A 254 4.05 -21.59 -11.73
C VAL A 254 3.68 -20.11 -11.89
N VAL A 255 3.75 -19.57 -13.11
CA VAL A 255 3.36 -18.19 -13.40
C VAL A 255 1.88 -17.95 -13.10
N SER A 256 1.00 -18.89 -13.47
CA SER A 256 -0.44 -18.81 -13.16
C SER A 256 -0.72 -18.83 -11.66
N ARG A 257 -0.04 -19.70 -10.90
CA ARG A 257 -0.13 -19.74 -9.42
C ARG A 257 0.33 -18.43 -8.80
N ARG A 258 1.49 -17.91 -9.20
CA ARG A 258 1.99 -16.61 -8.74
C ARG A 258 0.99 -15.47 -8.99
N ARG A 259 0.34 -15.45 -10.16
CA ARG A 259 -0.70 -14.46 -10.48
C ARG A 259 -1.92 -14.62 -9.56
N SER A 260 -2.35 -15.85 -9.33
CA SER A 260 -3.48 -16.17 -8.45
C SER A 260 -3.19 -15.77 -7.00
N ASP A 261 -1.99 -16.07 -6.49
CA ASP A 261 -1.56 -15.70 -5.14
C ASP A 261 -1.51 -14.17 -4.98
N ARG A 262 -1.01 -13.44 -5.98
CA ARG A 262 -1.01 -11.97 -5.98
C ARG A 262 -2.43 -11.41 -5.90
N LEU A 263 -3.37 -11.96 -6.68
CA LEU A 263 -4.77 -11.55 -6.65
C LEU A 263 -5.45 -11.90 -5.32
N TRP A 264 -5.14 -13.08 -4.76
CA TRP A 264 -5.64 -13.50 -3.46
C TRP A 264 -5.15 -12.58 -2.34
N LEU A 265 -3.84 -12.28 -2.30
CA LEU A 265 -3.25 -11.34 -1.35
C LEU A 265 -3.83 -9.94 -1.50
N ALA A 266 -4.01 -9.45 -2.74
CA ALA A 266 -4.64 -8.16 -3.00
C ALA A 266 -6.07 -8.12 -2.42
N ARG A 267 -6.87 -9.18 -2.64
CA ARG A 267 -8.23 -9.28 -2.09
C ARG A 267 -8.23 -9.28 -0.56
N LYS A 268 -7.29 -10.00 0.08
CA LYS A 268 -7.15 -10.00 1.55
C LYS A 268 -6.74 -8.62 2.07
N ALA A 269 -5.81 -7.94 1.40
CA ALA A 269 -5.42 -6.58 1.75
C ALA A 269 -6.59 -5.59 1.65
N THR A 270 -7.42 -5.68 0.59
CA THR A 270 -8.62 -4.84 0.46
C THR A 270 -9.61 -5.06 1.60
N VAL A 271 -9.81 -6.32 2.05
CA VAL A 271 -10.68 -6.61 3.19
C VAL A 271 -10.16 -5.95 4.48
N VAL A 272 -8.85 -6.06 4.75
CA VAL A 272 -8.22 -5.43 5.92
C VAL A 272 -8.34 -3.90 5.83
N GLN A 273 -8.05 -3.31 4.67
CA GLN A 273 -8.18 -1.88 4.44
C GLN A 273 -9.62 -1.39 4.63
N LYS A 274 -10.62 -2.15 4.15
CA LYS A 274 -12.04 -1.83 4.34
C LYS A 274 -12.41 -1.80 5.83
N HIS A 275 -11.97 -2.80 6.60
CA HIS A 275 -12.22 -2.85 8.03
C HIS A 275 -11.54 -1.69 8.76
N MET A 276 -10.28 -1.39 8.44
CA MET A 276 -9.55 -0.27 9.04
C MET A 276 -10.22 1.08 8.73
N ARG A 277 -10.64 1.31 7.48
CA ARG A 277 -11.37 2.54 7.11
C ARG A 277 -12.69 2.68 7.88
N ARG A 278 -13.45 1.57 8.00
CA ARG A 278 -14.67 1.54 8.80
C ARG A 278 -14.40 1.84 10.27
N PHE A 279 -13.39 1.21 10.86
CA PHE A 279 -13.00 1.40 12.26
C PHE A 279 -12.60 2.85 12.54
N LEU A 280 -11.79 3.47 11.68
CA LEU A 280 -11.39 4.87 11.83
C LEU A 280 -12.59 5.83 11.75
N ALA A 281 -13.50 5.61 10.79
CA ALA A 281 -14.72 6.41 10.66
C ALA A 281 -15.64 6.23 11.88
N GLN A 282 -15.81 5.00 12.38
CA GLN A 282 -16.58 4.72 13.59
C GLN A 282 -15.96 5.37 14.82
N ARG A 283 -14.64 5.30 14.99
CA ARG A 283 -13.94 5.95 16.10
C ARG A 283 -14.13 7.47 16.07
N GLN A 284 -13.98 8.09 14.90
CA GLN A 284 -14.16 9.54 14.75
C GLN A 284 -15.61 9.97 15.05
N THR A 285 -16.59 9.25 14.50
CA THR A 285 -18.02 9.54 14.74
C THR A 285 -18.42 9.29 16.18
N GLN A 286 -17.89 8.25 16.84
CA GLN A 286 -18.09 8.01 18.28
C GLN A 286 -17.49 9.15 19.12
N ALA A 287 -16.26 9.58 18.81
CA ALA A 287 -15.62 10.70 19.51
C ALA A 287 -16.43 12.00 19.35
N GLN A 288 -16.88 12.32 18.13
CA GLN A 288 -17.75 13.47 17.87
C GLN A 288 -19.08 13.36 18.59
N ARG A 289 -19.72 12.18 18.58
CA ARG A 289 -20.99 11.95 19.28
C ARG A 289 -20.83 12.12 20.79
N ALA A 290 -19.74 11.61 21.37
CA ALA A 290 -19.42 11.82 22.77
C ALA A 290 -19.24 13.32 23.09
N ALA A 291 -18.48 14.05 22.26
CA ALA A 291 -18.29 15.50 22.41
C ALA A 291 -19.60 16.30 22.28
N PHE A 292 -20.48 15.93 21.36
CA PHE A 292 -21.79 16.57 21.22
C PHE A 292 -22.71 16.25 22.40
N HIS A 293 -22.68 15.02 22.92
CA HIS A 293 -23.44 14.65 24.11
C HIS A 293 -22.95 15.39 25.35
N THR A 294 -21.63 15.51 25.57
CA THR A 294 -21.09 16.28 26.69
C THR A 294 -21.43 17.76 26.57
N ALA A 295 -21.31 18.35 25.38
CA ALA A 295 -21.72 19.73 25.12
C ALA A 295 -23.23 19.94 25.36
N ALA A 296 -24.09 19.03 24.87
CA ALA A 296 -25.52 19.08 25.11
C ALA A 296 -25.87 18.98 26.60
N ALA A 297 -25.21 18.07 27.33
CA ALA A 297 -25.39 17.93 28.77
C ALA A 297 -24.95 19.19 29.53
N GLN A 298 -23.85 19.83 29.13
CA GLN A 298 -23.41 21.10 29.71
C GLN A 298 -24.42 22.22 29.45
N ILE A 299 -24.92 22.35 28.21
CA ILE A 299 -25.96 23.33 27.85
C ILE A 299 -27.22 23.08 28.69
N GLN A 300 -27.68 21.83 28.79
CA GLN A 300 -28.85 21.46 29.59
C GLN A 300 -28.64 21.77 31.07
N ARG A 301 -27.47 21.48 31.63
CA ARG A 301 -27.13 21.81 33.03
C ARG A 301 -27.20 23.32 33.27
N ILE A 302 -26.57 24.11 32.40
CA ILE A 302 -26.59 25.59 32.50
C ILE A 302 -28.03 26.11 32.38
N PHE A 303 -28.81 25.59 31.43
CA PHE A 303 -30.19 26.01 31.21
C PHE A 303 -31.10 25.67 32.41
N ARG A 304 -30.99 24.46 32.94
CA ARG A 304 -31.72 24.04 34.15
C ARG A 304 -31.34 24.91 35.35
N GLY A 305 -30.04 25.16 35.54
CA GLY A 305 -29.55 26.04 36.61
C GLY A 305 -30.02 27.49 36.46
N MET A 306 -30.00 28.04 35.24
CA MET A 306 -30.56 29.36 34.95
C MET A 306 -32.04 29.43 35.26
N ARG A 307 -32.83 28.40 34.87
CA ARG A 307 -34.27 28.35 35.14
C ARG A 307 -34.57 28.26 36.63
N ALA A 308 -33.79 27.48 37.38
CA ALA A 308 -33.92 27.40 38.83
C ALA A 308 -33.62 28.75 39.50
N ARG A 309 -32.53 29.42 39.10
CA ARG A 309 -32.20 30.77 39.60
C ARG A 309 -33.28 31.78 39.30
N MET A 310 -33.79 31.84 38.06
CA MET A 310 -34.90 32.74 37.73
C MET A 310 -36.13 32.53 38.61
N ARG A 311 -36.46 31.27 38.92
CA ARG A 311 -37.59 30.94 39.82
C ARG A 311 -37.31 31.36 41.25
N ILE A 312 -36.08 31.20 41.74
CA ILE A 312 -35.67 31.67 43.06
C ILE A 312 -35.74 33.19 43.12
N ASP A 313 -35.22 33.89 42.12
CA ASP A 313 -35.25 35.35 42.03
C ASP A 313 -36.70 35.87 42.04
N GLU A 314 -37.61 35.20 41.35
CA GLU A 314 -39.05 35.52 41.35
C GLU A 314 -39.67 35.31 42.74
N MET A 315 -39.43 34.16 43.38
CA MET A 315 -39.94 33.91 44.74
C MET A 315 -39.35 34.87 45.79
N LEU A 316 -38.07 35.23 45.68
CA LEU A 316 -37.43 36.22 46.56
C LEU A 316 -38.01 37.61 46.32
N TYR A 317 -38.24 37.97 45.05
CA TYR A 317 -38.92 39.20 44.70
C TYR A 317 -40.31 39.28 45.33
N ASP A 318 -41.13 38.24 45.15
CA ASP A 318 -42.49 38.19 45.70
C ASP A 318 -42.50 38.27 47.22
N ARG A 319 -41.63 37.50 47.89
CA ARG A 319 -41.49 37.51 49.35
C ARG A 319 -41.09 38.89 49.88
N GLU A 320 -40.06 39.50 49.31
CA GLU A 320 -39.59 40.82 49.74
C GLU A 320 -40.62 41.91 49.46
N THR A 321 -41.32 41.82 48.33
CA THR A 321 -42.42 42.71 47.96
C THR A 321 -43.58 42.59 48.95
N GLN A 322 -43.97 41.37 49.30
CA GLN A 322 -45.01 41.10 50.28
C GLN A 322 -44.59 41.62 51.67
N ASN A 323 -43.35 41.39 52.09
CA ASN A 323 -42.84 41.92 53.34
C ASN A 323 -42.90 43.46 53.39
N ARG A 324 -42.50 44.15 52.33
CA ARG A 324 -42.59 45.62 52.27
C ARG A 324 -44.03 46.12 52.30
N LYS A 325 -44.96 45.44 51.61
CA LYS A 325 -46.40 45.76 51.71
C LYS A 325 -46.91 45.61 53.14
N LEU A 326 -46.55 44.53 53.84
CA LEU A 326 -46.90 44.35 55.24
C LEU A 326 -46.33 45.46 56.15
N VAL A 327 -45.09 45.90 55.91
CA VAL A 327 -44.50 47.03 56.63
C VAL A 327 -45.29 48.32 56.35
N MET A 328 -45.65 48.58 55.09
CA MET A 328 -46.49 49.71 54.72
C MET A 328 -47.86 49.65 55.40
N ASP A 329 -48.51 48.49 55.43
CA ASP A 329 -49.81 48.28 56.09
C ASP A 329 -49.71 48.54 57.60
N VAL A 330 -48.62 48.10 58.25
CA VAL A 330 -48.34 48.38 59.66
C VAL A 330 -48.12 49.88 59.89
N LEU A 331 -47.32 50.55 59.05
CA LEU A 331 -47.09 51.99 59.14
C LEU A 331 -48.39 52.78 58.93
N ASP A 332 -49.23 52.38 57.98
CA ASP A 332 -50.53 53.02 57.74
C ASP A 332 -51.47 52.83 58.96
N ALA A 333 -51.47 51.64 59.59
CA ALA A 333 -52.21 51.38 60.82
C ALA A 333 -51.69 52.20 62.02
N GLU A 334 -50.36 52.29 62.20
CA GLU A 334 -49.75 53.11 63.23
C GLU A 334 -50.03 54.61 63.00
N LEU A 335 -49.93 55.08 61.76
CA LEU A 335 -50.27 56.46 61.39
C LEU A 335 -51.72 56.79 61.71
N LEU A 336 -52.66 55.89 61.39
CA LEU A 336 -54.07 56.06 61.76
C LEU A 336 -54.24 56.14 63.28
N TRP A 337 -53.58 55.25 64.02
CA TRP A 337 -53.61 55.28 65.49
C TRP A 337 -53.06 56.59 66.06
N TYR A 338 -51.91 57.08 65.57
CA TYR A 338 -51.32 58.35 66.02
C TYR A 338 -52.17 59.56 65.61
N LYS A 339 -52.81 59.55 64.44
CA LYS A 339 -53.78 60.60 64.04
C LYS A 339 -54.92 60.67 65.06
N GLU A 340 -55.54 59.52 65.37
CA GLU A 340 -56.58 59.47 66.41
C GLU A 340 -56.05 59.84 67.80
N HIS A 341 -54.82 59.45 68.13
CA HIS A 341 -54.21 59.73 69.43
C HIS A 341 -53.94 61.22 69.61
N VAL A 342 -53.37 61.87 68.60
CA VAL A 342 -53.17 63.32 68.56
C VAL A 342 -54.50 64.05 68.67
N GLU A 343 -55.54 63.62 67.94
CA GLU A 343 -56.88 64.20 68.10
C GLU A 343 -57.43 64.02 69.51
N LYS A 344 -57.26 62.85 70.13
CA LYS A 344 -57.68 62.59 71.52
C LYS A 344 -56.93 63.49 72.50
N LEU A 345 -55.62 63.69 72.32
CA LEU A 345 -54.82 64.60 73.15
C LEU A 345 -55.22 66.07 72.94
N GLN A 346 -55.45 66.49 71.69
CA GLN A 346 -55.94 67.82 71.36
C GLN A 346 -57.30 68.08 72.02
N ARG A 347 -58.25 67.14 71.91
CA ARG A 347 -59.54 67.22 72.60
C ARG A 347 -59.39 67.30 74.13
N ARG A 348 -58.40 66.63 74.73
CA ARG A 348 -58.11 66.74 76.18
C ARG A 348 -57.57 68.12 76.54
N VAL A 349 -56.67 68.68 75.74
CA VAL A 349 -56.19 70.06 75.90
C VAL A 349 -57.36 71.03 75.81
N ASP A 350 -58.17 70.94 74.77
CA ASP A 350 -59.32 71.82 74.53
C ASP A 350 -60.36 71.71 75.66
N LYS A 351 -60.72 70.49 76.07
CA LYS A 351 -61.71 70.23 77.13
C LYS A 351 -61.25 70.74 78.49
N SER A 352 -59.95 70.69 78.77
CA SER A 352 -59.40 71.15 80.04
C SER A 352 -59.57 72.66 80.25
N LYS A 353 -59.78 73.43 79.16
CA LYS A 353 -59.83 74.91 79.15
C LYS A 353 -58.63 75.55 79.88
N LEU A 354 -57.54 74.81 80.05
CA LEU A 354 -56.38 75.24 80.82
C LEU A 354 -55.73 76.47 80.20
N GLU A 355 -55.83 76.67 78.88
CA GLU A 355 -55.33 77.88 78.22
C GLU A 355 -56.07 79.13 78.70
N ALA A 356 -57.40 79.07 78.76
CA ALA A 356 -58.22 80.16 79.28
C ALA A 356 -57.99 80.37 80.78
N ILE A 357 -57.87 79.29 81.56
CA ILE A 357 -57.59 79.35 83.00
C ILE A 357 -56.21 79.96 83.25
N VAL A 358 -55.17 79.54 82.53
CA VAL A 358 -53.81 80.08 82.65
C VAL A 358 -53.79 81.56 82.33
N LEU A 359 -54.46 82.00 81.27
CA LEU A 359 -54.58 83.43 80.93
C LEU A 359 -55.33 84.24 82.01
N GLN A 360 -56.42 83.69 82.56
CA GLN A 360 -57.15 84.33 83.65
C GLN A 360 -56.29 84.43 84.92
N MET A 361 -55.64 83.34 85.32
CA MET A 361 -54.75 83.29 86.48
C MET A 361 -53.51 84.17 86.29
N GLU A 362 -53.01 84.31 85.07
CA GLU A 362 -51.93 85.25 84.72
C GLU A 362 -52.38 86.69 84.97
N ALA A 363 -53.57 87.05 84.51
CA ALA A 363 -54.14 88.38 84.74
C ALA A 363 -54.38 88.66 86.23
N GLU A 364 -54.90 87.68 86.98
CA GLU A 364 -55.07 87.78 88.43
C GLU A 364 -53.73 87.91 89.17
N HIS A 365 -52.73 87.11 88.79
CA HIS A 365 -51.38 87.20 89.35
C HIS A 365 -50.75 88.58 89.07
N ARG A 366 -50.87 89.10 87.84
CA ARG A 366 -50.42 90.46 87.49
C ARG A 366 -51.14 91.54 88.33
N ARG A 367 -52.46 91.42 88.55
CA ARG A 367 -53.20 92.34 89.43
C ARG A 367 -52.71 92.32 90.87
N THR A 368 -52.39 91.14 91.42
CA THR A 368 -51.82 91.04 92.77
C THR A 368 -50.44 91.69 92.87
N HIS A 369 -49.60 91.57 91.84
CA HIS A 369 -48.32 92.27 91.77
C HIS A 369 -48.48 93.79 91.70
N ILE A 370 -49.46 94.28 90.92
CA ILE A 370 -49.80 95.72 90.89
C ILE A 370 -50.25 96.18 92.28
N ARG A 371 -51.13 95.44 92.96
CA ARG A 371 -51.58 95.76 94.32
C ARG A 371 -50.44 95.80 95.34
N VAL A 372 -49.49 94.86 95.26
CA VAL A 372 -48.29 94.88 96.11
C VAL A 372 -47.50 96.15 95.86
N ASN A 373 -47.28 96.51 94.59
CA ASN A 373 -46.57 97.72 94.20
C ASN A 373 -47.27 98.99 94.71
N ASP A 374 -48.60 99.07 94.61
CA ASP A 374 -49.38 100.20 95.16
C ASP A 374 -49.23 100.33 96.68
N LEU A 375 -49.28 99.20 97.40
CA LEU A 375 -49.06 99.17 98.86
C LEU A 375 -47.64 99.58 99.24
N GLU A 376 -46.65 99.22 98.41
CA GLU A 376 -45.25 99.62 98.56
C GLU A 376 -45.06 101.13 98.32
N CYS A 377 -45.71 101.71 97.31
CA CYS A 377 -45.74 103.15 97.08
C CYS A 377 -46.31 103.90 98.31
N ILE A 378 -47.45 103.44 98.85
CA ILE A 378 -48.05 104.03 100.07
C ILE A 378 -47.09 103.92 101.27
N TYR A 379 -46.36 102.81 101.40
CA TYR A 379 -45.36 102.64 102.45
C TYR A 379 -44.18 103.61 102.30
N LEU A 380 -43.68 103.81 101.07
CA LEU A 380 -42.63 104.79 100.78
C LEU A 380 -43.09 106.21 101.12
N ASP A 381 -44.31 106.57 100.75
CA ASP A 381 -44.91 107.87 101.11
C ASP A 381 -45.02 108.05 102.63
N MET A 382 -45.44 107.01 103.37
CA MET A 382 -45.49 107.05 104.84
C MET A 382 -44.09 107.16 105.48
N GLN A 383 -43.07 106.51 104.91
CA GLN A 383 -41.69 106.69 105.37
C GLN A 383 -41.17 108.11 105.10
N GLU A 384 -41.51 108.68 103.95
CA GLU A 384 -41.13 110.05 103.61
C GLU A 384 -41.82 111.07 104.55
N GLN A 385 -43.10 110.86 104.85
CA GLN A 385 -43.84 111.65 105.84
C GLN A 385 -43.22 111.55 107.23
N ARG A 386 -42.80 110.35 107.67
CA ARG A 386 -42.09 110.14 108.95
C ARG A 386 -40.81 110.98 109.03
N ILE A 387 -40.02 111.05 107.95
CA ILE A 387 -38.77 111.84 107.89
C ILE A 387 -39.07 113.34 107.94
N LYS A 388 -40.21 113.79 107.42
CA LYS A 388 -40.65 115.19 107.35
C LYS A 388 -41.38 115.68 108.61
N MET A 389 -41.50 114.87 109.66
CA MET A 389 -42.25 115.25 110.87
C MET A 389 -41.54 116.31 111.71
N SER A 390 -42.30 117.33 112.15
CA SER A 390 -41.83 118.43 113.00
C SER A 390 -41.56 117.97 114.44
N PRO A 391 -40.55 118.53 115.16
CA PRO A 391 -40.21 118.14 116.52
C PRO A 391 -41.36 118.15 117.54
N ARG A 392 -42.38 119.00 117.33
CA ARG A 392 -43.57 119.10 118.19
C ARG A 392 -44.54 117.92 118.04
N ALA A 393 -44.63 117.33 116.85
CA ALA A 393 -45.41 116.13 116.62
C ALA A 393 -44.76 114.89 117.25
N ILE A 394 -43.43 114.91 117.43
CA ILE A 394 -42.68 113.84 118.08
C ILE A 394 -43.01 113.77 119.58
N THR A 395 -43.15 114.92 120.26
CA THR A 395 -43.50 114.99 121.68
C THR A 395 -44.95 114.56 121.98
N ASP A 396 -45.87 114.74 121.03
CA ASP A 396 -47.29 114.39 121.17
C ASP A 396 -47.60 112.92 120.84
N GLY A 397 -46.57 112.07 120.66
CA GLY A 397 -46.73 110.64 120.43
C GLY A 397 -47.06 110.23 118.98
N TRP A 398 -47.15 111.18 118.03
CA TRP A 398 -47.46 110.88 116.62
C TRP A 398 -46.40 110.01 115.94
N LEU A 399 -45.14 110.06 116.42
CA LEU A 399 -44.07 109.21 115.90
C LEU A 399 -44.32 107.74 116.22
N TYR A 400 -44.86 107.43 117.39
CA TYR A 400 -45.26 106.08 117.77
C TYR A 400 -46.47 105.59 116.96
N GLU A 401 -47.43 106.47 116.68
CA GLU A 401 -48.57 106.13 115.81
C GLU A 401 -48.14 105.91 114.35
N MET A 402 -47.21 106.72 113.83
CA MET A 402 -46.65 106.52 112.48
C MET A 402 -45.83 105.24 112.40
N ASP A 403 -45.01 104.94 113.40
CA ASP A 403 -44.26 103.68 113.45
C ASP A 403 -45.20 102.46 113.56
N ALA A 404 -46.30 102.59 114.30
CA ALA A 404 -47.35 101.57 114.35
C ALA A 404 -48.05 101.40 112.99
N LYS A 405 -48.38 102.49 112.29
CA LYS A 405 -48.99 102.47 110.94
C LYS A 405 -48.03 101.92 109.88
N ILE A 406 -46.75 102.28 109.92
CA ILE A 406 -45.70 101.74 109.05
C ILE A 406 -45.51 100.24 109.29
N LYS A 407 -45.51 99.81 110.56
CA LYS A 407 -45.40 98.39 110.92
C LYS A 407 -46.64 97.60 110.47
N ALA A 408 -47.84 98.16 110.63
CA ALA A 408 -49.08 97.58 110.13
C ALA A 408 -49.09 97.49 108.59
N GLN A 409 -48.66 98.56 107.90
CA GLN A 409 -48.55 98.56 106.44
C GLN A 409 -47.51 97.53 105.96
N ARG A 410 -46.37 97.40 106.65
CA ARG A 410 -45.35 96.40 106.32
C ARG A 410 -45.88 94.97 106.49
N ALA A 411 -46.72 94.73 107.51
CA ALA A 411 -47.41 93.46 107.67
C ALA A 411 -48.40 93.21 106.52
N LEU A 412 -49.16 94.22 106.09
CA LEU A 412 -50.06 94.15 104.93
C LEU A 412 -49.31 93.87 103.61
N ILE A 413 -48.17 94.53 103.37
CA ILE A 413 -47.29 94.27 102.21
C ILE A 413 -46.76 92.84 102.27
N THR A 414 -46.29 92.39 103.43
CA THR A 414 -45.74 91.04 103.58
C THR A 414 -46.83 89.99 103.31
N ALA A 415 -48.03 90.18 103.85
CA ALA A 415 -49.19 89.33 103.57
C ALA A 415 -49.55 89.33 102.07
N ALA A 416 -49.61 90.51 101.43
CA ALA A 416 -49.90 90.63 100.00
C ALA A 416 -48.81 90.00 99.12
N LYS A 417 -47.53 90.12 99.48
CA LYS A 417 -46.41 89.46 98.79
C LYS A 417 -46.46 87.94 98.92
N LEU A 418 -46.74 87.44 100.12
CA LEU A 418 -46.90 86.01 100.37
C LEU A 418 -48.09 85.46 99.58
N ASP A 419 -49.22 86.17 99.53
CA ASP A 419 -50.38 85.77 98.72
C ASP A 419 -50.12 85.86 97.21
N ALA A 420 -49.37 86.88 96.75
CA ALA A 420 -48.97 87.00 95.34
C ALA A 420 -48.06 85.85 94.89
N VAL A 421 -47.08 85.45 95.72
CA VAL A 421 -46.11 84.39 95.38
C VAL A 421 -46.69 82.99 95.62
N PHE A 422 -47.19 82.72 96.83
CA PHE A 422 -47.61 81.37 97.25
C PHE A 422 -49.11 81.10 97.05
N GLY A 423 -49.95 82.13 96.97
CA GLY A 423 -51.37 81.99 96.66
C GLY A 423 -51.59 81.95 95.15
N HIS A 424 -51.53 83.12 94.52
CA HIS A 424 -51.88 83.29 93.11
C HIS A 424 -50.76 82.80 92.18
N GLY A 425 -49.50 83.12 92.49
CA GLY A 425 -48.33 82.70 91.70
C GLY A 425 -48.12 81.18 91.66
N TYR A 426 -48.26 80.50 92.80
CA TYR A 426 -48.17 79.04 92.86
C TYR A 426 -49.28 78.36 92.04
N ARG A 427 -50.54 78.82 92.18
CA ARG A 427 -51.67 78.28 91.40
C ARG A 427 -51.54 78.54 89.91
N TYR A 428 -51.04 79.72 89.52
CA TYR A 428 -50.71 80.05 88.15
C TYR A 428 -49.64 79.08 87.62
N ARG A 429 -48.51 78.93 88.31
CA ARG A 429 -47.41 78.05 87.88
C ARG A 429 -47.83 76.59 87.77
N LEU A 430 -48.60 76.08 88.73
CA LEU A 430 -49.13 74.72 88.70
C LEU A 430 -50.07 74.49 87.50
N SER A 431 -50.83 75.52 87.10
CA SER A 431 -51.70 75.46 85.91
C SER A 431 -50.88 75.54 84.61
N VAL A 432 -49.82 76.34 84.58
CA VAL A 432 -48.86 76.43 83.47
C VAL A 432 -48.11 75.12 83.28
N ASP A 433 -47.61 74.50 84.34
CA ASP A 433 -46.88 73.23 84.26
C ASP A 433 -47.80 72.09 83.75
N LYS A 434 -49.07 72.08 84.18
CA LYS A 434 -50.10 71.16 83.66
C LYS A 434 -50.40 71.41 82.18
N LEU A 435 -50.50 72.67 81.75
CA LEU A 435 -50.68 73.01 80.34
C LEU A 435 -49.47 72.56 79.51
N PHE A 436 -48.27 72.85 80.00
CA PHE A 436 -47.01 72.53 79.32
C PHE A 436 -46.84 71.02 79.14
N THR A 437 -47.11 70.23 80.18
CA THR A 437 -47.05 68.76 80.09
C THR A 437 -48.02 68.18 79.08
N LEU A 438 -49.27 68.67 79.04
CA LEU A 438 -50.26 68.24 78.05
C LEU A 438 -49.90 68.66 76.62
N ARG A 439 -49.41 69.90 76.43
CA ARG A 439 -48.91 70.37 75.13
C ARG A 439 -47.71 69.56 74.67
N ARG A 440 -46.77 69.28 75.57
CA ARG A 440 -45.60 68.45 75.27
C ARG A 440 -45.99 67.04 74.83
N TRP A 441 -46.92 66.37 75.54
CA TRP A 441 -47.40 65.05 75.12
C TRP A 441 -48.07 65.08 73.74
N ARG A 442 -48.83 66.13 73.44
CA ARG A 442 -49.41 66.33 72.10
C ARG A 442 -48.31 66.52 71.06
N ASP A 443 -47.36 67.41 71.30
CA ASP A 443 -46.31 67.76 70.35
C ASP A 443 -45.36 66.57 70.11
N ASP A 444 -45.04 65.79 71.14
CA ASP A 444 -44.29 64.54 71.03
C ASP A 444 -45.05 63.51 70.16
N ALA A 445 -46.38 63.40 70.32
CA ALA A 445 -47.21 62.53 69.49
C ALA A 445 -47.31 63.02 68.03
N ILE A 446 -47.34 64.33 67.80
CA ILE A 446 -47.30 64.93 66.45
C ILE A 446 -45.94 64.65 65.80
N ALA A 447 -44.84 64.87 66.51
CA ALA A 447 -43.51 64.59 66.00
C ALA A 447 -43.35 63.12 65.62
N ARG A 448 -43.88 62.20 66.43
CA ARG A 448 -43.85 60.77 66.13
C ARG A 448 -44.70 60.40 64.91
N ARG A 449 -45.89 61.01 64.76
CA ARG A 449 -46.72 60.86 63.56
C ARG A 449 -45.96 61.30 62.30
N ASP A 450 -45.31 62.46 62.34
CA ASP A 450 -44.59 63.03 61.19
C ASP A 450 -43.33 62.23 60.83
N GLU A 451 -42.69 61.60 61.83
CA GLU A 451 -41.61 60.63 61.61
C GLU A 451 -42.13 59.36 60.90
N LEU A 452 -43.24 58.79 61.37
CA LEU A 452 -43.88 57.64 60.72
C LEU A 452 -44.34 57.97 59.30
N GLU A 453 -44.83 59.18 59.05
CA GLU A 453 -45.30 59.60 57.73
C GLU A 453 -44.13 59.71 56.75
N ARG A 454 -43.00 60.28 57.19
CA ARG A 454 -41.76 60.29 56.41
C ARG A 454 -41.27 58.87 56.11
N TRP A 455 -41.21 58.01 57.12
CA TRP A 455 -40.78 56.63 56.93
C TRP A 455 -41.70 55.85 55.97
N ARG A 456 -43.01 56.09 56.07
CA ARG A 456 -44.01 55.54 55.14
C ARG A 456 -43.76 56.01 53.71
N VAL A 457 -43.48 57.29 53.49
CA VAL A 457 -43.15 57.80 52.14
C VAL A 457 -41.85 57.18 51.60
N GLU A 458 -40.82 57.04 52.45
CA GLU A 458 -39.56 56.40 52.07
C GLU A 458 -39.75 54.92 51.67
N GLU A 459 -40.48 54.14 52.47
CA GLU A 459 -40.79 52.74 52.13
C GLU A 459 -41.62 52.61 50.85
N PHE A 460 -42.53 53.56 50.60
CA PHE A 460 -43.30 53.60 49.35
C PHE A 460 -42.39 53.87 48.13
N LEU A 461 -41.48 54.82 48.24
CA LEU A 461 -40.53 55.15 47.16
C LEU A 461 -39.62 53.97 46.86
N ASP A 462 -39.06 53.33 47.89
CA ASP A 462 -38.25 52.12 47.73
C ASP A 462 -39.04 50.98 47.05
N TYR A 463 -40.27 50.74 47.50
CA TYR A 463 -41.15 49.74 46.90
C TYR A 463 -41.38 50.04 45.41
N TRP A 464 -41.68 51.30 45.09
CA TRP A 464 -41.94 51.75 43.73
C TRP A 464 -40.70 51.63 42.82
N GLU A 465 -39.54 52.12 43.26
CA GLU A 465 -38.29 52.02 42.52
C GLU A 465 -37.94 50.57 42.22
N ARG A 466 -38.11 49.69 43.21
CA ARG A 466 -37.89 48.26 43.06
C ARG A 466 -38.83 47.62 42.05
N ASP A 467 -40.13 47.93 42.10
CA ASP A 467 -41.10 47.40 41.13
C ASP A 467 -40.80 47.88 39.72
N MET A 468 -40.47 49.16 39.56
CA MET A 468 -40.03 49.72 38.26
C MET A 468 -38.77 49.04 37.74
N HIS A 469 -37.79 48.79 38.61
CA HIS A 469 -36.57 48.08 38.24
C HIS A 469 -36.87 46.63 37.82
N HIS A 470 -37.72 45.92 38.57
CA HIS A 470 -38.13 44.56 38.23
C HIS A 470 -38.85 44.50 36.88
N GLN A 471 -39.81 45.39 36.64
CA GLN A 471 -40.50 45.51 35.36
C GLN A 471 -39.55 45.86 34.21
N ALA A 472 -38.55 46.72 34.44
CA ALA A 472 -37.53 47.03 33.43
C ALA A 472 -36.68 45.80 33.08
N VAL A 473 -36.27 45.01 34.09
CA VAL A 473 -35.53 43.75 33.90
C VAL A 473 -36.36 42.72 33.13
N LEU A 474 -37.64 42.56 33.47
CA LEU A 474 -38.57 41.67 32.75
C LEU A 474 -38.72 42.09 31.28
N ARG A 475 -38.96 43.38 31.02
CA ARG A 475 -39.05 43.93 29.65
C ARG A 475 -37.76 43.72 28.86
N ALA A 476 -36.61 43.97 29.47
CA ALA A 476 -35.30 43.74 28.83
C ALA A 476 -35.10 42.26 28.48
N ARG A 477 -35.44 41.35 29.40
CA ARG A 477 -35.38 39.90 29.19
C ARG A 477 -36.31 39.44 28.08
N GLN A 478 -37.56 39.92 28.05
CA GLN A 478 -38.53 39.60 27.02
C GLN A 478 -38.09 40.12 25.64
N ARG A 479 -37.56 41.35 25.56
CA ARG A 479 -36.95 41.89 24.33
C ARG A 479 -35.81 41.00 23.84
N GLN A 480 -34.90 40.58 24.72
CA GLN A 480 -33.80 39.66 24.36
C GLN A 480 -34.32 38.31 23.85
N GLN A 481 -35.36 37.76 24.48
CA GLN A 481 -36.00 36.52 24.04
C GLN A 481 -36.64 36.70 22.66
N ASN A 482 -37.37 37.79 22.43
CA ASN A 482 -38.00 38.10 21.14
C ASN A 482 -36.95 38.25 20.03
N ILE A 483 -35.87 39.00 20.28
CA ILE A 483 -34.74 39.12 19.35
C ILE A 483 -34.12 37.74 19.06
N ALA A 484 -33.97 36.88 20.07
CA ALA A 484 -33.45 35.53 19.88
C ALA A 484 -34.42 34.62 19.10
N HIS A 485 -35.73 34.74 19.32
CA HIS A 485 -36.77 34.04 18.57
C HIS A 485 -36.81 34.48 17.11
N GLU A 486 -36.76 35.78 16.84
CA GLU A 486 -36.67 36.33 15.50
C GLU A 486 -35.40 35.86 14.79
N ARG A 487 -34.23 35.95 15.43
CA ARG A 487 -32.98 35.42 14.87
C ARG A 487 -33.07 33.94 14.50
N ARG A 488 -33.77 33.13 15.31
CA ARG A 488 -34.04 31.71 15.02
C ARG A 488 -35.04 31.51 13.88
N LYS A 489 -36.12 32.29 13.85
CA LYS A 489 -37.17 32.24 12.81
C LYS A 489 -36.61 32.60 11.44
N TRP A 490 -35.83 33.67 11.37
CA TRP A 490 -35.30 34.20 10.11
C TRP A 490 -34.02 33.50 9.64
N LYS A 491 -33.44 32.59 10.46
CA LYS A 491 -32.14 31.92 10.21
C LYS A 491 -31.15 32.88 9.54
N VAL A 492 -30.97 34.07 10.11
CA VAL A 492 -30.22 35.17 9.46
C VAL A 492 -28.80 34.68 9.15
N LYS A 493 -28.58 34.33 7.88
CA LYS A 493 -27.27 33.96 7.36
C LYS A 493 -26.50 35.26 7.23
N GLN A 494 -25.44 35.42 8.01
CA GLN A 494 -24.54 36.55 7.83
C GLN A 494 -23.78 36.32 6.52
N TYR A 495 -23.88 37.27 5.59
CA TYR A 495 -23.12 37.24 4.35
C TYR A 495 -21.91 38.16 4.49
N THR A 496 -20.75 37.77 3.97
CA THR A 496 -19.63 38.71 3.76
C THR A 496 -20.04 39.77 2.73
N LYS A 497 -19.28 40.88 2.63
CA LYS A 497 -19.39 41.83 1.51
C LYS A 497 -19.28 41.16 0.12
N GLU A 498 -18.71 39.94 0.07
CA GLU A 498 -18.61 39.10 -1.13
C GLU A 498 -19.82 38.17 -1.37
N GLY A 499 -20.90 38.27 -0.57
CA GLY A 499 -22.12 37.47 -0.74
C GLY A 499 -22.01 36.00 -0.30
N LYS A 500 -20.88 35.57 0.28
CA LYS A 500 -20.71 34.21 0.82
C LYS A 500 -21.23 34.13 2.25
N VAL A 501 -21.95 33.05 2.57
CA VAL A 501 -22.44 32.79 3.93
C VAL A 501 -21.25 32.58 4.88
N LEU A 502 -21.09 33.48 5.85
CA LEU A 502 -20.17 33.31 6.97
C LEU A 502 -20.70 32.19 7.86
N LEU A 503 -20.10 31.00 7.72
CA LEU A 503 -20.40 29.83 8.57
C LEU A 503 -19.97 30.01 10.03
N ALA A 504 -19.09 30.97 10.31
CA ALA A 504 -18.72 31.39 11.65
C ALA A 504 -18.81 32.93 11.73
N PRO A 505 -19.61 33.51 12.64
CA PRO A 505 -19.52 34.94 12.90
C PRO A 505 -18.09 35.27 13.32
N PRO A 506 -17.52 36.42 12.89
CA PRO A 506 -16.25 36.87 13.44
C PRO A 506 -16.38 36.89 14.96
N SER A 507 -15.40 36.32 15.67
CA SER A 507 -15.42 36.27 17.13
C SER A 507 -15.60 37.71 17.62
N ARG A 508 -16.81 38.04 18.08
CA ARG A 508 -17.02 39.32 18.75
C ARG A 508 -16.02 39.32 19.91
N PRO A 509 -15.16 40.35 20.06
CA PRO A 509 -14.39 40.49 21.29
C PRO A 509 -15.40 40.38 22.43
N SER A 510 -15.22 39.37 23.29
CA SER A 510 -16.22 39.01 24.29
C SER A 510 -16.27 40.12 25.35
N HIS A 511 -17.13 41.12 25.13
CA HIS A 511 -17.54 42.05 26.17
C HIS A 511 -18.51 41.40 27.18
N VAL A 512 -18.82 40.10 27.02
CA VAL A 512 -19.54 39.32 28.01
C VAL A 512 -18.53 38.82 29.04
N PHE A 513 -18.48 39.53 30.16
CA PHE A 513 -17.71 39.22 31.35
C PHE A 513 -18.20 37.88 31.96
N CYS A 514 -17.59 36.77 31.55
CA CYS A 514 -17.79 35.48 32.23
C CYS A 514 -16.87 35.42 33.46
N ILE A 515 -17.44 35.68 34.64
CA ILE A 515 -16.75 35.62 35.95
C ILE A 515 -15.99 34.29 36.16
N GLY A 516 -16.46 33.19 35.54
CA GLY A 516 -15.83 31.87 35.67
C GLY A 516 -14.52 31.66 34.89
N THR A 517 -14.16 32.56 33.97
CA THR A 517 -12.92 32.45 33.16
C THR A 517 -12.10 33.74 33.11
N SER A 518 -12.56 34.81 33.76
CA SER A 518 -11.77 36.02 33.94
C SER A 518 -10.63 35.75 34.91
N ASN A 519 -9.41 35.71 34.37
CA ASN A 519 -8.19 35.84 35.15
C ASN A 519 -8.28 37.19 35.88
N LEU A 520 -8.61 37.18 37.17
CA LEU A 520 -8.79 38.38 38.01
C LEU A 520 -7.53 39.26 38.02
N LEU A 521 -6.39 38.73 37.56
CA LEU A 521 -5.12 39.45 37.38
C LEU A 521 -5.10 40.39 36.15
N ALA A 522 -6.04 40.28 35.21
CA ALA A 522 -6.07 41.16 34.03
C ALA A 522 -6.52 42.60 34.36
N PHE A 523 -7.32 42.79 35.42
CA PHE A 523 -7.72 44.12 35.91
C PHE A 523 -6.65 44.80 36.76
N ALA A 524 -5.66 44.05 37.25
CA ALA A 524 -4.58 44.61 38.06
C ALA A 524 -3.63 45.51 37.24
N LYS A 525 -3.53 45.32 35.91
CA LYS A 525 -2.58 46.08 35.07
C LYS A 525 -2.90 47.57 34.93
N GLN A 526 -4.16 47.98 35.10
CA GLN A 526 -4.54 49.40 35.05
C GLN A 526 -4.48 50.11 36.41
N TYR A 527 -4.38 49.36 37.52
CA TYR A 527 -4.25 49.90 38.89
C TYR A 527 -2.83 49.82 39.46
N GLN A 528 -1.86 49.32 38.68
CA GLN A 528 -0.48 49.06 39.10
C GLN A 528 0.45 50.29 39.11
N ALA A 529 -0.04 51.48 38.79
CA ALA A 529 0.79 52.69 38.80
C ALA A 529 1.16 53.18 40.22
N GLU A 530 0.44 52.79 41.27
CA GLU A 530 0.60 53.38 42.62
C GLU A 530 1.01 52.41 43.75
N LYS A 531 1.27 51.12 43.47
CA LYS A 531 1.67 50.12 44.50
C LYS A 531 2.99 49.41 44.19
N SER A 532 3.97 50.15 43.68
CA SER A 532 5.23 49.63 43.13
C SER A 532 6.12 48.85 44.11
N ALA A 533 6.05 49.06 45.42
CA ALA A 533 6.95 48.41 46.39
C ALA A 533 6.49 47.01 46.84
N VAL A 534 5.17 46.80 47.03
CA VAL A 534 4.65 45.51 47.49
C VAL A 534 4.55 44.52 46.34
N THR A 535 4.22 45.00 45.14
CA THR A 535 4.17 44.14 43.94
C THR A 535 5.56 43.66 43.52
N THR A 536 6.57 44.53 43.60
CA THR A 536 7.98 44.14 43.33
C THR A 536 8.50 43.14 44.35
N LEU A 537 8.15 43.28 45.63
CA LEU A 537 8.46 42.26 46.65
C LEU A 537 7.76 40.93 46.37
N THR A 538 6.47 40.94 46.01
CA THR A 538 5.77 39.68 45.67
C THR A 538 6.31 39.03 44.39
N GLU A 539 6.72 39.82 43.40
CA GLU A 539 7.34 39.31 42.18
C GLU A 539 8.74 38.76 42.45
N GLN A 540 9.53 39.41 43.32
CA GLN A 540 10.84 38.90 43.77
C GLN A 540 10.69 37.60 44.56
N VAL A 541 9.72 37.50 45.47
CA VAL A 541 9.45 36.26 46.22
C VAL A 541 8.99 35.13 45.29
N ALA A 542 8.16 35.43 44.30
CA ALA A 542 7.74 34.46 43.28
C ALA A 542 8.93 34.02 42.38
N LEU A 543 9.84 34.94 42.05
CA LEU A 543 11.07 34.65 41.30
C LEU A 543 12.01 33.76 42.10
N VAL A 544 12.22 34.05 43.38
CA VAL A 544 13.05 33.24 44.28
C VAL A 544 12.43 31.85 44.48
N SER A 545 11.11 31.77 44.66
CA SER A 545 10.41 30.50 44.81
C SER A 545 10.48 29.63 43.54
N SER A 546 10.29 30.23 42.36
CA SER A 546 10.40 29.51 41.09
C SER A 546 11.84 29.11 40.76
N ALA A 547 12.83 29.95 41.08
CA ALA A 547 14.24 29.61 40.95
C ALA A 547 14.62 28.42 41.86
N ALA A 548 14.18 28.44 43.12
CA ALA A 548 14.41 27.34 44.07
C ALA A 548 13.74 26.03 43.61
N GLN A 549 12.53 26.09 43.04
CA GLN A 549 11.86 24.90 42.49
C GLN A 549 12.59 24.34 41.27
N VAL A 550 13.12 25.20 40.40
CA VAL A 550 13.93 24.77 39.25
C VAL A 550 15.26 24.19 39.71
N GLU A 551 15.90 24.76 40.72
CA GLU A 551 17.15 24.25 41.29
C GLU A 551 16.94 22.89 41.97
N GLN A 552 15.85 22.73 42.73
CA GLN A 552 15.48 21.46 43.35
C GLN A 552 15.13 20.39 42.29
N ALA A 553 14.40 20.75 41.24
CA ALA A 553 14.08 19.85 40.14
C ALA A 553 15.33 19.46 39.35
N THR A 554 16.25 20.40 39.09
CA THR A 554 17.52 20.10 38.42
C THR A 554 18.44 19.26 39.29
N ALA A 555 18.47 19.46 40.61
CA ALA A 555 19.20 18.60 41.55
C ALA A 555 18.63 17.17 41.59
N MET A 556 17.31 17.01 41.62
CA MET A 556 16.66 15.69 41.58
C MET A 556 16.86 14.97 40.24
N LEU A 557 16.90 15.70 39.13
CA LEU A 557 17.04 15.14 37.79
C LEU A 557 18.50 14.96 37.35
N ARG A 558 19.47 15.55 38.05
CA ARG A 558 20.91 15.47 37.71
C ARG A 558 21.44 14.04 37.64
N PRO A 559 21.14 13.12 38.58
CA PRO A 559 21.60 11.74 38.50
C PRO A 559 21.03 10.98 37.29
N LEU A 560 19.79 11.32 36.89
CA LEU A 560 19.16 10.76 35.69
C LEU A 560 19.79 11.31 34.40
N LEU A 561 20.11 12.60 34.38
CA LEU A 561 20.81 13.24 33.25
C LEU A 561 22.25 12.73 33.12
N ASP A 562 22.94 12.48 34.23
CA ASP A 562 24.29 11.91 34.24
C ASP A 562 24.30 10.45 33.78
N THR A 563 23.31 9.65 34.18
CA THR A 563 23.14 8.27 33.67
C THR A 563 22.73 8.24 32.19
N PHE A 564 21.88 9.16 31.74
CA PHE A 564 21.54 9.30 30.32
C PHE A 564 22.74 9.73 29.47
N THR A 565 23.52 10.70 29.94
CA THR A 565 24.72 11.13 29.21
C THR A 565 25.81 10.06 29.24
N HIS A 566 25.97 9.31 30.33
CA HIS A 566 26.91 8.19 30.38
C HIS A 566 26.49 7.04 29.45
N THR A 567 25.20 6.69 29.38
CA THR A 567 24.68 5.66 28.47
C THR A 567 24.74 6.11 27.02
N TYR A 568 24.39 7.37 26.73
CA TYR A 568 24.51 7.96 25.40
C TYR A 568 25.97 7.97 24.90
N ASN A 569 26.90 8.38 25.76
CA ASN A 569 28.34 8.37 25.44
C ASN A 569 28.88 6.94 25.32
N GLY A 570 28.38 6.00 26.12
CA GLY A 570 28.70 4.58 26.03
C GLY A 570 28.27 3.96 24.69
N VAL A 571 27.04 4.25 24.24
CA VAL A 571 26.51 3.79 22.95
C VAL A 571 27.30 4.39 21.79
N HIS A 572 27.64 5.69 21.85
CA HIS A 572 28.46 6.32 20.81
C HIS A 572 29.90 5.81 20.77
N ARG A 573 30.50 5.43 21.91
CA ARG A 573 31.81 4.76 21.95
C ARG A 573 31.73 3.34 21.37
N ALA A 574 30.68 2.57 21.71
CA ALA A 574 30.45 1.24 21.16
C ALA A 574 30.24 1.26 19.63
N LEU A 575 29.53 2.27 19.12
CA LEU A 575 29.35 2.48 17.68
C LEU A 575 30.65 2.85 16.94
N LYS A 576 31.60 3.52 17.62
CA LYS A 576 32.92 3.83 17.06
C LYS A 576 33.91 2.65 17.12
N GLN A 577 33.72 1.73 18.06
CA GLN A 577 34.56 0.53 18.23
C GLN A 577 34.04 -0.69 17.45
N ALA A 578 32.87 -0.60 16.83
CA ALA A 578 32.35 -1.65 15.96
C ALA A 578 33.27 -1.83 14.72
N PRO A 579 33.77 -3.05 14.44
CA PRO A 579 34.68 -3.29 13.34
C PRO A 579 34.02 -2.94 12.01
N LYS A 580 34.67 -2.06 11.23
CA LYS A 580 34.22 -1.71 9.88
C LYS A 580 34.18 -2.98 9.03
N PRO A 581 33.08 -3.27 8.30
CA PRO A 581 33.02 -4.44 7.44
C PRO A 581 34.07 -4.33 6.33
N ILE A 582 34.87 -5.37 6.23
CA ILE A 582 35.91 -5.61 5.23
C ILE A 582 35.27 -5.43 3.84
N GLN A 583 35.71 -4.40 3.12
CA GLN A 583 35.40 -4.23 1.71
C GLN A 583 36.19 -5.27 0.92
N ALA A 584 35.47 -6.26 0.40
CA ALA A 584 36.01 -7.21 -0.55
C ALA A 584 36.38 -6.48 -1.85
N SER A 585 37.66 -6.57 -2.17
CA SER A 585 38.31 -6.16 -3.40
C SER A 585 37.59 -6.77 -4.61
N GLN A 586 37.12 -5.93 -5.54
CA GLN A 586 36.93 -6.32 -6.93
C GLN A 586 37.73 -5.37 -7.81
N THR A 587 38.89 -5.88 -8.19
CA THR A 587 39.69 -5.57 -9.37
C THR A 587 38.82 -5.59 -10.61
N LEU A 588 38.79 -4.48 -11.35
CA LEU A 588 38.43 -4.47 -12.77
C LEU A 588 39.21 -3.33 -13.44
N GLU A 589 40.13 -3.77 -14.30
CA GLU A 589 41.04 -3.01 -15.15
C GLU A 589 40.29 -2.07 -16.13
N PRO A 590 41.00 -1.04 -16.64
CA PRO A 590 40.44 0.03 -17.48
C PRO A 590 40.59 -0.27 -18.98
N HIS A 591 39.67 0.29 -19.79
CA HIS A 591 39.91 0.46 -21.22
C HIS A 591 39.52 1.87 -21.68
N PRO A 592 40.16 2.38 -22.76
CA PRO A 592 40.54 3.78 -22.84
C PRO A 592 39.73 4.60 -23.86
N THR A 593 39.76 5.92 -23.62
CA THR A 593 39.81 7.07 -24.55
C THR A 593 39.15 7.00 -25.92
N THR A 594 38.32 8.00 -26.19
CA THR A 594 38.28 8.96 -27.33
C THR A 594 36.90 9.65 -27.25
N ASP A 595 36.66 10.94 -27.48
CA ASP A 595 37.45 12.12 -27.83
C ASP A 595 36.53 13.35 -27.68
N ALA A 596 37.14 14.54 -27.77
CA ALA A 596 36.59 15.87 -28.03
C ALA A 596 35.97 16.63 -26.83
N ALA A 597 36.68 17.58 -26.19
CA ALA A 597 37.15 18.89 -26.66
C ALA A 597 36.04 19.96 -26.76
N LEU A 598 36.04 20.90 -25.80
CA LEU A 598 36.01 22.37 -25.97
C LEU A 598 35.83 23.01 -24.58
N GLU A 599 36.91 23.48 -23.96
CA GLU A 599 37.32 24.89 -23.89
C GLU A 599 36.38 25.86 -23.15
N ARG A 600 36.94 26.40 -22.04
CA ARG A 600 36.99 27.82 -21.62
C ARG A 600 35.63 28.52 -21.38
N ARG A 601 35.42 29.29 -20.31
CA ARG A 601 36.28 30.35 -19.77
C ARG A 601 35.63 30.86 -18.47
N GLU A 602 36.45 31.17 -17.48
CA GLU A 602 36.08 32.00 -16.33
C GLU A 602 35.83 33.44 -16.76
N THR A 603 34.84 34.11 -16.17
CA THR A 603 34.89 35.52 -15.76
C THR A 603 33.82 35.84 -14.72
N ALA A 604 34.11 36.88 -13.94
CA ALA A 604 33.56 37.22 -12.63
C ALA A 604 32.29 38.10 -12.65
N ARG A 605 31.64 38.10 -11.46
CA ARG A 605 30.89 39.19 -10.77
C ARG A 605 30.08 40.20 -11.61
N THR A 606 28.76 40.29 -11.35
CA THR A 606 28.08 41.49 -10.78
C THR A 606 26.59 41.24 -10.48
N GLU A 607 26.20 41.57 -9.24
CA GLU A 607 24.97 42.25 -8.75
C GLU A 607 23.57 41.99 -9.38
N ALA A 608 22.66 41.41 -8.57
CA ALA A 608 21.22 41.68 -8.27
C ALA A 608 20.22 42.28 -9.33
N PRO A 609 18.87 42.24 -9.13
CA PRO A 609 17.99 41.34 -8.36
C PRO A 609 16.72 40.82 -9.13
N LEU A 610 16.09 39.80 -8.54
CA LEU A 610 14.64 39.49 -8.50
C LEU A 610 13.78 39.53 -9.79
N LYS A 611 13.56 38.35 -10.39
CA LYS A 611 12.26 37.99 -11.00
C LYS A 611 11.82 36.59 -10.58
N ARG A 612 10.76 36.52 -9.79
CA ARG A 612 10.08 35.28 -9.36
C ARG A 612 9.42 34.61 -10.56
N SER A 613 9.90 33.44 -10.95
CA SER A 613 9.23 32.52 -11.88
C SER A 613 8.59 31.35 -11.10
N PRO A 614 7.50 30.75 -11.62
CA PRO A 614 6.60 29.89 -10.86
C PRO A 614 7.22 28.51 -10.54
N LYS A 615 6.97 28.07 -9.30
CA LYS A 615 7.43 26.80 -8.71
C LYS A 615 7.07 25.60 -9.60
N LYS A 616 8.09 24.97 -10.20
CA LYS A 616 8.01 23.62 -10.78
C LYS A 616 7.63 22.62 -9.67
N LYS A 617 6.58 21.84 -9.91
CA LYS A 617 6.16 20.71 -9.06
C LYS A 617 7.33 19.74 -8.93
N THR A 618 7.83 19.60 -7.71
CA THR A 618 8.81 18.60 -7.31
C THR A 618 8.18 17.22 -7.49
N GLN A 619 8.62 16.47 -8.50
CA GLN A 619 8.33 15.04 -8.58
C GLN A 619 8.91 14.37 -7.33
N ARG A 620 8.01 13.88 -6.46
CA ARG A 620 8.37 13.01 -5.35
C ARG A 620 9.03 11.76 -5.92
N LYS A 621 10.31 11.57 -5.61
CA LYS A 621 11.01 10.30 -5.81
C LYS A 621 10.20 9.21 -5.13
N ALA A 622 9.84 8.16 -5.87
CA ALA A 622 9.26 6.95 -5.32
C ALA A 622 10.23 6.38 -4.27
N THR A 623 9.78 6.30 -3.02
CA THR A 623 10.48 5.59 -1.96
C THR A 623 10.64 4.14 -2.41
N LYS A 624 11.88 3.68 -2.54
CA LYS A 624 12.19 2.27 -2.81
C LYS A 624 11.46 1.44 -1.74
N ASP A 625 10.63 0.50 -2.19
CA ASP A 625 9.98 -0.47 -1.31
C ASP A 625 11.05 -1.13 -0.42
N ALA A 626 10.84 -1.09 0.89
CA ALA A 626 11.75 -1.69 1.85
C ALA A 626 11.83 -3.20 1.61
N SER A 627 12.91 -3.63 0.97
CA SER A 627 13.23 -5.04 0.77
C SER A 627 13.63 -5.64 2.11
N VAL A 628 12.68 -6.26 2.81
CA VAL A 628 12.94 -7.05 4.02
C VAL A 628 13.83 -8.24 3.61
N PRO A 629 15.05 -8.38 4.16
CA PRO A 629 15.92 -9.50 3.86
C PRO A 629 15.25 -10.83 4.23
N TRP A 630 15.36 -11.83 3.36
CA TRP A 630 14.73 -13.15 3.57
C TRP A 630 15.13 -13.82 4.90
N ALA A 631 16.36 -13.57 5.37
CA ALA A 631 16.84 -14.05 6.67
C ALA A 631 16.00 -13.53 7.87
N LEU A 632 15.42 -12.33 7.75
CA LEU A 632 14.56 -11.72 8.77
C LEU A 632 13.18 -12.37 8.79
N LEU A 633 12.67 -12.81 7.63
CA LEU A 633 11.44 -13.58 7.54
C LEU A 633 11.61 -14.99 8.13
N ASP A 634 12.76 -15.62 7.91
CA ASP A 634 13.08 -16.92 8.49
C ASP A 634 13.28 -16.83 10.02
N GLN A 635 13.92 -15.78 10.52
CA GLN A 635 14.01 -15.52 11.96
C GLN A 635 12.63 -15.27 12.59
N LEU A 636 11.77 -14.48 11.95
CA LEU A 636 10.40 -14.27 12.45
C LEU A 636 9.55 -15.54 12.40
N ALA A 637 9.77 -16.41 11.42
CA ALA A 637 9.13 -17.72 11.37
C ALA A 637 9.62 -18.67 12.48
N ALA A 638 10.92 -18.64 12.80
CA ALA A 638 11.50 -19.39 13.90
C ALA A 638 10.99 -18.90 15.28
N GLU A 639 11.00 -17.59 15.51
CA GLU A 639 10.44 -16.95 16.71
C GLU A 639 8.95 -17.28 16.89
N ARG A 640 8.17 -17.27 15.80
CA ARG A 640 6.75 -17.64 15.85
C ARG A 640 6.53 -19.10 16.24
N ARG A 641 7.39 -20.03 15.78
CA ARG A 641 7.35 -21.44 16.21
C ARG A 641 7.73 -21.58 17.68
N LYS A 642 8.75 -20.85 18.13
CA LYS A 642 9.19 -20.83 19.53
C LYS A 642 8.08 -20.34 20.48
N LEU A 643 7.40 -19.25 20.11
CA LEU A 643 6.25 -18.74 20.86
C LEU A 643 5.07 -19.71 20.89
N GLN A 644 4.85 -20.47 19.81
CA GLN A 644 3.82 -21.51 19.78
C GLN A 644 4.17 -22.68 20.70
N THR A 645 5.43 -23.10 20.73
CA THR A 645 5.89 -24.15 21.66
C THR A 645 5.83 -23.70 23.11
N GLU A 646 6.18 -22.45 23.41
CA GLU A 646 6.08 -21.90 24.76
C GLU A 646 4.61 -21.81 25.22
N LYS A 647 3.70 -21.37 24.34
CA LYS A 647 2.25 -21.38 24.65
C LYS A 647 1.70 -22.78 24.88
N ALA A 648 2.15 -23.77 24.12
CA ALA A 648 1.74 -25.16 24.32
C ALA A 648 2.24 -25.71 25.66
N LEU A 649 3.47 -25.39 26.05
CA LEU A 649 4.03 -25.74 27.35
C LEU A 649 3.26 -25.05 28.49
N TYR A 650 2.96 -23.77 28.36
CA TYR A 650 2.19 -23.02 29.37
C TYR A 650 0.78 -23.60 29.55
N ALA A 651 0.11 -23.98 28.46
CA ALA A 651 -1.19 -24.65 28.51
C ALA A 651 -1.13 -26.04 29.17
N ALA A 652 -0.02 -26.77 28.99
CA ALA A 652 0.21 -28.04 29.68
C ALA A 652 0.47 -27.86 31.19
N PHE A 653 1.17 -26.79 31.57
CA PHE A 653 1.39 -26.44 32.98
C PHE A 653 0.12 -25.99 33.69
N GLN A 654 -0.76 -25.21 33.03
CA GLN A 654 -2.04 -24.82 33.62
C GLN A 654 -2.99 -25.99 33.85
N LYS A 655 -2.88 -27.08 33.06
CA LYS A 655 -3.66 -28.31 33.29
C LYS A 655 -3.17 -29.17 34.46
N ARG A 656 -2.01 -28.86 35.05
CA ARG A 656 -1.43 -29.59 36.19
C ARG A 656 -1.55 -28.85 37.52
N ALA A 657 -2.16 -27.66 37.56
CA ALA A 657 -2.48 -27.03 38.83
C ALA A 657 -3.58 -27.86 39.53
N PRO A 658 -3.33 -28.39 40.74
CA PRO A 658 -4.36 -29.09 41.49
C PRO A 658 -5.49 -28.10 41.82
N PRO A 659 -6.76 -28.56 41.86
CA PRO A 659 -7.86 -27.72 42.27
C PRO A 659 -7.59 -27.26 43.70
N GLN A 660 -7.57 -25.94 43.92
CA GLN A 660 -7.50 -25.36 45.26
C GLN A 660 -8.79 -25.73 45.99
N SER A 661 -8.66 -26.56 47.03
CA SER A 661 -9.61 -26.70 48.14
C SER A 661 -9.29 -25.66 49.20
#